data_AF-A0A8H3DW99-F1
#
_entry.id   AF-A0A8H3DW99-F1
#
_cell.length_a   1.000
_cell.length_b   1.000
_cell.length_c   1.000
_cell.angle_alpha   90.00
_cell.angle_beta   90.00
_cell.angle_gamma   90.00
#
_symmetry.space_group_name_H-M   'P 1'
#
loop_
_entity.id
_entity.type
_entity.pdbx_description
1 polymer ?
#
loop_
_entity_poly.entity_id
_entity_poly.type
_entity_poly.pdbx_seq_one_letter_code
_entity_poly.pdbx_strand_id
1 'polypeptide(L)'
;MRGGCKFGSRCDYSHAITPAEGDATPLQRREPQTTTHVSVENAPGLSNDQFSAVETNLTPGQTFNSLKIYIEDSFKFKTSEQVYHFLKLLTSANSQNSSWTARDGQLHLHQLVKGNGIIRLADAIRFPKEINRVWSFQRGYIPIFTYLASDWVVKSTLNSDINALYGLVHSNFHIIHDTVEKNMRMLMAGRSFRDKFQPFSGKQIFKVLFVTLFEYLTRFKEAPATNPGIRDFVEQIAQWFDEWVIALSSRPPFQDECATYAEDQQEFVIENLRMDKDRVLRLVRRTQTVFVKNGAQISHRLSDNAAPGLVAALERNFDFDGPGEFCESGPRHDNDHAEIELIRVAPTRDELLCEDEPYLPANFFEAPHFHDPTSVERLLDIQFRLLREELTSPIRLAIQLIIGDLKKLKSGTTRLSKILNDNGGRYAAPATAQESIIFSVFTGVTFQPLELSNRGISAGIEFDTPPGKARSDRSDVRAEYWEQVSKKRLMQDGLVALLWRDHAGNVELYVGTVASFGRDLADSAKKPGGQNRVSIRVSFFDTKANIRIVQALQSRHDNKDVRMLIEAPVFYEGIRPFLEALKREPELLPFAQYLRLQSNDELAKTNISPPLYSRDPRFSFELKDLFPPAAGVASLRLVTRDPNSIANARAQLIQSSRLDPSQAEAVIDSLTREIALIQG
;
A
#
# COMPACT_ATOMS: atom_id res chain seq x y z
N MET A 1 27.68 25.18 -5.68
CA MET A 1 28.45 24.22 -4.84
C MET A 1 29.40 24.97 -3.92
N ARG A 2 29.58 24.43 -2.70
CA ARG A 2 30.79 24.42 -1.84
C ARG A 2 31.43 25.76 -1.42
N GLY A 3 31.27 26.05 -0.13
CA GLY A 3 32.06 27.02 0.65
C GLY A 3 31.44 27.19 2.04
N GLY A 4 31.66 26.23 2.94
CA GLY A 4 31.05 26.26 4.29
C GLY A 4 31.62 27.41 5.12
N CYS A 5 30.79 28.37 5.50
CA CYS A 5 31.13 29.38 6.49
C CYS A 5 31.37 28.70 7.84
N LYS A 6 32.54 28.95 8.45
CA LYS A 6 32.97 28.37 9.74
C LYS A 6 32.04 28.67 10.93
N PHE A 7 31.11 29.62 10.79
CA PHE A 7 30.13 29.98 11.81
C PHE A 7 28.70 29.44 11.56
N GLY A 8 28.51 28.66 10.48
CA GLY A 8 27.24 27.99 10.18
C GLY A 8 26.04 28.93 10.19
N SER A 9 24.97 28.54 10.89
CA SER A 9 23.69 29.26 10.98
C SER A 9 23.69 30.49 11.91
N ARG A 10 24.83 30.86 12.50
CA ARG A 10 25.00 32.04 13.38
C ARG A 10 25.77 33.18 12.70
N CYS A 11 25.82 33.21 11.37
CA CYS A 11 26.51 34.26 10.62
C CYS A 11 25.56 35.45 10.38
N ASP A 12 25.91 36.63 10.92
CA ASP A 12 25.11 37.85 10.79
C ASP A 12 25.45 38.70 9.54
N TYR A 13 26.29 38.19 8.62
CA TYR A 13 26.74 38.90 7.43
C TYR A 13 26.19 38.33 6.12
N SER A 14 25.83 39.22 5.18
CA SER A 14 25.35 38.88 3.83
C SER A 14 26.50 38.44 2.92
N HIS A 15 26.34 37.30 2.24
CA HIS A 15 27.29 36.79 1.25
C HIS A 15 26.75 37.04 -0.17
N ALA A 16 27.09 38.18 -0.76
CA ALA A 16 26.82 38.48 -2.16
C ALA A 16 28.02 38.10 -3.04
N ILE A 17 27.75 37.56 -4.23
CA ILE A 17 28.76 37.29 -5.26
C ILE A 17 28.97 38.57 -6.07
N THR A 18 30.16 39.16 -6.00
CA THR A 18 30.56 40.28 -6.84
C THR A 18 30.93 39.78 -8.25
N PRO A 19 30.42 40.37 -9.34
CA PRO A 19 30.90 40.05 -10.69
C PRO A 19 32.22 40.79 -10.96
N ALA A 20 33.17 40.10 -11.57
CA ALA A 20 34.44 40.70 -12.00
C ALA A 20 34.25 41.52 -13.29
N GLU A 21 34.83 42.72 -13.33
CA GLU A 21 35.00 43.57 -14.51
C GLU A 21 36.10 43.05 -15.44
N GLY A 22 35.93 43.22 -16.76
CA GLY A 22 36.98 43.04 -17.78
C GLY A 22 36.46 42.92 -19.22
N ASP A 23 36.75 43.94 -20.04
CA ASP A 23 36.30 44.26 -21.40
C ASP A 23 36.32 43.17 -22.51
N ALA A 24 35.32 43.22 -23.40
CA ALA A 24 35.45 43.57 -24.84
C ALA A 24 34.20 43.19 -25.67
N THR A 25 33.51 44.18 -26.24
CA THR A 25 32.58 44.03 -27.40
C THR A 25 33.39 43.85 -28.71
N PRO A 26 32.90 43.17 -29.79
CA PRO A 26 31.62 43.54 -30.42
C PRO A 26 30.84 42.46 -31.23
N LEU A 27 29.67 42.91 -31.70
CA LEU A 27 28.85 42.47 -32.85
C LEU A 27 27.62 41.60 -32.58
N GLN A 28 26.47 42.25 -32.78
CA GLN A 28 25.13 41.69 -32.90
C GLN A 28 25.06 40.60 -33.98
N ARG A 29 24.65 39.39 -33.57
CA ARG A 29 23.87 38.49 -34.41
C ARG A 29 22.62 38.07 -33.63
N ARG A 30 21.46 38.38 -34.21
CA ARG A 30 20.16 37.84 -33.80
C ARG A 30 20.14 36.35 -34.13
N GLU A 31 20.01 35.50 -33.12
CA GLU A 31 19.63 34.10 -33.25
C GLU A 31 18.56 33.72 -32.21
N PRO A 32 17.73 32.70 -32.49
CA PRO A 32 16.36 32.59 -32.00
C PRO A 32 16.27 32.10 -30.57
N GLN A 33 15.14 32.43 -29.92
CA GLN A 33 14.74 31.96 -28.60
C GLN A 33 14.86 30.43 -28.51
N THR A 34 15.88 29.96 -27.80
CA THR A 34 16.04 28.57 -27.40
C THR A 34 15.00 28.27 -26.33
N THR A 35 14.09 27.39 -26.68
CA THR A 35 13.13 26.73 -25.79
C THR A 35 13.84 26.17 -24.57
N THR A 36 13.43 26.63 -23.39
CA THR A 36 13.77 26.06 -22.09
C THR A 36 13.47 24.56 -22.07
N HIS A 37 14.51 23.77 -21.81
CA HIS A 37 14.38 22.37 -21.42
C HIS A 37 13.38 22.25 -20.26
N VAL A 38 12.25 21.59 -20.51
CA VAL A 38 11.31 21.20 -19.47
C VAL A 38 11.93 20.02 -18.72
N SER A 39 12.35 20.27 -17.48
CA SER A 39 12.72 19.22 -16.54
C SER A 39 11.51 18.31 -16.29
N VAL A 40 11.74 17.01 -16.32
CA VAL A 40 10.74 15.92 -16.20
C VAL A 40 9.96 15.91 -14.86
N GLU A 41 10.26 16.83 -13.93
CA GLU A 41 9.54 16.99 -12.66
C GLU A 41 8.23 17.79 -12.77
N ASN A 42 7.95 18.41 -13.91
CA ASN A 42 6.72 19.18 -14.14
C ASN A 42 5.86 18.57 -15.25
N ALA A 43 5.52 17.28 -15.14
CA ALA A 43 4.43 16.72 -15.91
C ALA A 43 3.09 17.26 -15.34
N PRO A 44 2.31 18.03 -16.11
CA PRO A 44 1.00 18.44 -15.65
C PRO A 44 0.05 17.23 -15.69
N GLY A 45 -0.60 16.92 -14.57
CA GLY A 45 -1.64 15.88 -14.49
C GLY A 45 -1.62 14.91 -13.31
N LEU A 46 -0.64 14.97 -12.39
CA LEU A 46 -0.55 14.01 -11.28
C LEU A 46 -0.42 14.60 -9.87
N SER A 47 -0.13 15.90 -9.76
CA SER A 47 0.02 16.53 -8.44
C SER A 47 -1.29 17.19 -8.02
N ASN A 48 -1.71 16.97 -6.77
CA ASN A 48 -2.89 17.65 -6.21
C ASN A 48 -2.69 19.17 -6.18
N ASP A 49 -1.44 19.60 -5.98
CA ASP A 49 -1.07 21.01 -5.91
C ASP A 49 -1.32 21.74 -7.24
N GLN A 50 -1.33 21.04 -8.38
CA GLN A 50 -1.62 21.63 -9.70
C GLN A 50 -3.04 22.18 -9.86
N PHE A 51 -3.97 21.74 -9.02
CA PHE A 51 -5.35 22.22 -9.01
C PHE A 51 -5.53 23.47 -8.13
N SER A 52 -4.53 23.83 -7.32
CA SER A 52 -4.54 25.01 -6.45
C SER A 52 -3.48 26.01 -6.89
N ALA A 53 -3.88 27.23 -7.24
CA ALA A 53 -2.90 28.29 -7.48
C ALA A 53 -2.34 28.78 -6.14
N VAL A 54 -1.04 28.58 -5.88
CA VAL A 54 -0.39 29.15 -4.70
C VAL A 54 0.25 30.48 -5.06
N GLU A 55 -0.25 31.57 -4.49
CA GLU A 55 0.22 32.94 -4.75
C GLU A 55 1.55 33.29 -4.07
N THR A 56 2.11 32.40 -3.25
CA THR A 56 3.26 32.71 -2.38
C THR A 56 4.50 31.89 -2.70
N ASN A 57 5.54 32.58 -3.17
CA ASN A 57 6.90 32.06 -3.34
C ASN A 57 7.73 32.24 -2.06
N LEU A 58 7.14 31.99 -0.89
CA LEU A 58 7.89 32.03 0.37
C LEU A 58 8.82 30.82 0.44
N THR A 59 10.07 31.09 0.83
CA THR A 59 11.05 30.03 1.11
C THR A 59 10.71 29.31 2.42
N PRO A 60 11.14 28.05 2.62
CA PRO A 60 10.92 27.33 3.87
C PRO A 60 11.32 28.14 5.11
N GLY A 61 12.50 28.77 5.10
CA GLY A 61 12.98 29.59 6.22
C GLY A 61 12.09 30.79 6.53
N GLN A 62 11.55 31.47 5.52
CA GLN A 62 10.61 32.58 5.70
C GLN A 62 9.29 32.09 6.30
N THR A 63 8.74 30.98 5.78
CA THR A 63 7.52 30.37 6.30
C THR A 63 7.69 29.95 7.76
N PHE A 64 8.78 29.26 8.10
CA PHE A 64 9.07 28.85 9.47
C PHE A 64 9.20 30.03 10.43
N ASN A 65 9.85 31.11 10.01
CA ASN A 65 9.98 32.31 10.84
C ASN A 65 8.64 33.01 11.07
N SER A 66 7.81 33.13 10.03
CA SER A 66 6.47 33.75 10.14
C SER A 66 5.50 32.90 10.97
N LEU A 67 5.63 31.57 10.95
CA LEU A 67 4.80 30.67 11.74
C LEU A 67 5.06 30.75 13.25
N LYS A 68 6.25 31.17 13.68
CA LYS A 68 6.63 31.24 15.11
C LYS A 68 5.62 32.00 15.97
N ILE A 69 5.10 33.12 15.45
CA ILE A 69 4.14 33.97 16.17
C ILE A 69 2.83 33.23 16.46
N TYR A 70 2.41 32.34 15.55
CA TYR A 70 1.16 31.61 15.68
C TYR A 70 1.29 30.41 16.62
N ILE A 71 2.47 29.80 16.71
CA ILE A 71 2.72 28.62 17.56
C ILE A 71 3.06 28.96 19.02
N GLU A 72 3.11 30.24 19.39
CA GLU A 72 3.24 30.64 20.81
C GLU A 72 2.02 30.20 21.62
N ASP A 73 2.25 29.72 22.86
CA ASP A 73 1.20 29.20 23.74
C ASP A 73 0.07 30.23 23.97
N SER A 74 0.44 31.51 24.13
CA SER A 74 -0.48 32.61 24.41
C SER A 74 -1.25 33.12 23.19
N PHE A 75 -0.88 32.70 21.97
CA PHE A 75 -1.52 33.22 20.76
C PHE A 75 -2.96 32.70 20.62
N LYS A 76 -3.88 33.60 20.26
CA LYS A 76 -5.25 33.26 19.84
C LYS A 76 -5.64 34.18 18.68
N PHE A 77 -6.38 33.64 17.71
CA PHE A 77 -6.88 34.45 16.61
C PHE A 77 -7.89 35.48 17.11
N LYS A 78 -7.64 36.76 16.81
CA LYS A 78 -8.54 37.88 17.13
C LYS A 78 -9.29 38.39 15.92
N THR A 79 -8.82 38.07 14.71
CA THR A 79 -9.37 38.58 13.44
C THR A 79 -9.33 37.50 12.36
N SER A 80 -10.26 37.57 11.40
CA SER A 80 -10.28 36.69 10.23
C SER A 80 -9.01 36.81 9.38
N GLU A 81 -8.46 38.02 9.25
CA GLU A 81 -7.21 38.25 8.51
C GLU A 81 -6.00 37.53 9.12
N GLN A 82 -5.93 37.38 10.45
CA GLN A 82 -4.87 36.57 11.08
C GLN A 82 -4.99 35.09 10.72
N VAL A 83 -6.21 34.57 10.61
CA VAL A 83 -6.45 33.19 10.18
C VAL A 83 -6.05 33.03 8.71
N TYR A 84 -6.46 33.95 7.84
CA TYR A 84 -6.09 33.91 6.42
C TYR A 84 -4.58 33.96 6.21
N HIS A 85 -3.87 34.79 6.97
CA HIS A 85 -2.40 34.83 6.90
C HIS A 85 -1.77 33.51 7.37
N PHE A 86 -2.23 32.96 8.50
CA PHE A 86 -1.76 31.67 8.99
C PHE A 86 -1.94 30.56 7.96
N LEU A 87 -3.14 30.45 7.37
CA LEU A 87 -3.43 29.44 6.37
C LEU A 87 -2.63 29.63 5.08
N LYS A 88 -2.41 30.88 4.66
CA LYS A 88 -1.55 31.21 3.52
C LYS A 88 -0.10 30.73 3.74
N LEU A 89 0.41 30.82 4.97
CA LEU A 89 1.71 30.26 5.33
C LEU A 89 1.74 28.73 5.20
N LEU A 90 0.68 28.02 5.62
CA LEU A 90 0.61 26.55 5.47
C LEU A 90 0.64 26.12 4.01
N THR A 91 -0.13 26.79 3.15
CA THR A 91 -0.19 26.49 1.71
C THR A 91 1.08 26.87 0.94
N SER A 92 2.01 27.61 1.55
CA SER A 92 3.30 27.95 0.92
C SER A 92 4.20 26.72 0.71
N ALA A 93 4.01 25.68 1.54
CA ALA A 93 4.58 24.37 1.35
C ALA A 93 3.82 23.63 0.23
N ASN A 94 4.29 23.75 -1.00
CA ASN A 94 3.69 23.08 -2.16
C ASN A 94 4.78 22.61 -3.13
N SER A 95 4.45 21.65 -3.98
CA SER A 95 5.37 21.07 -4.97
C SER A 95 5.65 22.00 -6.16
N GLN A 96 4.81 23.01 -6.40
CA GLN A 96 5.03 24.00 -7.46
C GLN A 96 6.12 25.01 -7.11
N ASN A 97 6.42 25.19 -5.82
CA ASN A 97 7.39 26.13 -5.32
C ASN A 97 8.77 25.47 -5.32
N SER A 98 9.59 25.82 -6.32
CA SER A 98 10.95 25.28 -6.50
C SER A 98 11.91 25.55 -5.33
N SER A 99 11.56 26.45 -4.41
CA SER A 99 12.33 26.68 -3.18
C SER A 99 12.07 25.65 -2.08
N TRP A 100 11.05 24.80 -2.23
CA TRP A 100 10.71 23.74 -1.28
C TRP A 100 11.21 22.39 -1.78
N THR A 101 11.80 21.62 -0.85
CA THR A 101 12.12 20.22 -1.09
C THR A 101 11.16 19.30 -0.34
N ALA A 102 11.11 18.01 -0.73
CA ALA A 102 10.34 17.00 -0.01
C ALA A 102 10.70 16.91 1.47
N ARG A 103 11.99 17.11 1.79
CA ARG A 103 12.48 17.13 3.17
C ARG A 103 11.92 18.32 3.95
N ASP A 104 11.86 19.49 3.32
CA ASP A 104 11.33 20.70 3.96
C ASP A 104 9.82 20.58 4.20
N GLY A 105 9.08 20.01 3.25
CA GLY A 105 7.65 19.71 3.40
C GLY A 105 7.38 18.76 4.57
N GLN A 106 8.15 17.68 4.70
CA GLN A 106 8.04 16.76 5.84
C GLN A 106 8.38 17.43 7.17
N LEU A 107 9.43 18.25 7.21
CA LEU A 107 9.78 19.02 8.41
C LEU A 107 8.67 20.01 8.78
N HIS A 108 8.05 20.64 7.80
CA HIS A 108 6.94 21.57 8.01
C HIS A 108 5.71 20.88 8.59
N LEU A 109 5.31 19.74 8.03
CA LEU A 109 4.27 18.89 8.60
C LEU A 109 4.58 18.50 10.05
N HIS A 110 5.79 17.98 10.29
CA HIS A 110 6.20 17.53 11.62
C HIS A 110 6.15 18.66 12.66
N GLN A 111 6.67 19.84 12.33
CA GLN A 111 6.67 20.99 13.22
C GLN A 111 5.26 21.52 13.49
N LEU A 112 4.39 21.51 12.48
CA LEU A 112 3.00 21.92 12.64
C LEU A 112 2.28 21.00 13.64
N VAL A 113 2.47 19.68 13.51
CA VAL A 113 1.80 18.67 14.34
C VAL A 113 2.35 18.57 15.76
N LYS A 114 3.68 18.65 15.93
CA LYS A 114 4.31 18.57 17.26
C LYS A 114 4.24 19.87 18.05
N GLY A 115 4.18 21.02 17.37
CA GLY A 115 3.99 22.32 18.01
C GLY A 115 2.51 22.66 18.24
N ASN A 116 2.25 23.89 18.67
CA ASN A 116 0.89 24.40 18.78
C ASN A 116 0.21 24.67 17.42
N GLY A 117 0.89 24.40 16.30
CA GLY A 117 0.35 24.60 14.96
C GLY A 117 -0.92 23.81 14.69
N ILE A 118 -0.99 22.57 15.16
CA ILE A 118 -2.19 21.73 15.06
C ILE A 118 -3.37 22.30 15.87
N ILE A 119 -3.09 22.90 17.04
CA ILE A 119 -4.10 23.58 17.85
C ILE A 119 -4.62 24.79 17.09
N ARG A 120 -3.74 25.59 16.48
CA ARG A 120 -4.15 26.73 15.63
C ARG A 120 -4.95 26.30 14.40
N LEU A 121 -4.61 25.17 13.80
CA LEU A 121 -5.40 24.63 12.70
C LEU A 121 -6.81 24.22 13.19
N ALA A 122 -6.93 23.61 14.37
CA ALA A 122 -8.21 23.31 14.99
C ALA A 122 -9.02 24.59 15.31
N ASP A 123 -8.36 25.63 15.83
CA ASP A 123 -8.96 26.93 16.09
C ASP A 123 -9.48 27.57 14.78
N ALA A 124 -8.72 27.44 13.69
CA ALA A 124 -9.12 27.93 12.36
C ALA A 124 -10.36 27.19 11.81
N ILE A 125 -10.47 25.88 12.01
CA ILE A 125 -11.66 25.09 11.65
C ILE A 125 -12.89 25.56 12.46
N ARG A 126 -12.71 25.95 13.72
CA ARG A 126 -13.79 26.40 14.61
C ARG A 126 -14.15 27.89 14.45
N PHE A 127 -13.47 28.61 13.56
CA PHE A 127 -13.39 30.07 13.60
C PHE A 127 -14.66 30.89 13.27
N PRO A 128 -15.82 30.38 12.79
CA PRO A 128 -16.99 31.27 12.70
C PRO A 128 -17.77 31.42 14.02
N LYS A 129 -17.54 30.59 15.05
CA LYS A 129 -18.38 30.58 16.28
C LYS A 129 -18.08 31.73 17.26
N GLU A 130 -16.89 32.33 17.23
CA GLU A 130 -16.44 33.20 18.32
C GLU A 130 -16.48 34.71 18.00
N ILE A 131 -16.74 35.12 16.74
CA ILE A 131 -16.65 36.54 16.35
C ILE A 131 -17.70 36.95 15.30
N ASN A 132 -18.42 38.06 15.55
CA ASN A 132 -19.33 38.73 14.60
C ASN A 132 -18.57 39.54 13.52
N ARG A 133 -17.66 38.92 12.76
CA ARG A 133 -16.92 39.59 11.68
C ARG A 133 -17.07 38.85 10.35
N VAL A 134 -16.86 39.58 9.25
CA VAL A 134 -16.94 39.05 7.88
C VAL A 134 -15.92 37.91 7.71
N TRP A 135 -16.43 36.71 7.44
CA TRP A 135 -15.66 35.49 7.21
C TRP A 135 -15.96 34.96 5.80
N SER A 136 -14.92 34.87 4.97
CA SER A 136 -14.96 34.20 3.66
C SER A 136 -14.67 32.71 3.83
N PHE A 137 -15.63 31.88 3.40
CA PHE A 137 -15.46 30.43 3.31
C PHE A 137 -14.28 30.09 2.41
N GLN A 138 -14.19 30.74 1.25
CA GLN A 138 -13.13 30.47 0.28
C GLN A 138 -11.74 30.82 0.83
N ARG A 139 -11.56 31.93 1.54
CA ARG A 139 -10.26 32.31 2.13
C ARG A 139 -9.92 31.52 3.40
N GLY A 140 -10.90 30.88 4.03
CA GLY A 140 -10.72 30.11 5.26
C GLY A 140 -10.62 28.60 5.02
N TYR A 141 -11.70 27.97 4.57
CA TYR A 141 -11.79 26.51 4.48
C TYR A 141 -11.04 25.94 3.28
N ILE A 142 -11.01 26.61 2.13
CA ILE A 142 -10.33 26.08 0.95
C ILE A 142 -8.81 25.94 1.21
N PRO A 143 -8.08 26.92 1.77
CA PRO A 143 -6.68 26.72 2.16
C PRO A 143 -6.44 25.61 3.19
N ILE A 144 -7.37 25.38 4.12
CA ILE A 144 -7.28 24.25 5.08
C ILE A 144 -7.28 22.94 4.29
N PHE A 145 -8.24 22.76 3.39
CA PHE A 145 -8.32 21.56 2.55
C PHE A 145 -7.17 21.48 1.55
N THR A 146 -6.72 22.60 0.98
CA THR A 146 -5.55 22.64 0.09
C THR A 146 -4.30 22.12 0.80
N TYR A 147 -4.08 22.52 2.07
CA TYR A 147 -2.95 21.99 2.83
C TYR A 147 -3.10 20.49 3.12
N LEU A 148 -4.27 20.04 3.58
CA LEU A 148 -4.53 18.62 3.85
C LEU A 148 -4.40 17.73 2.61
N ALA A 149 -4.86 18.23 1.46
CA ALA A 149 -4.79 17.55 0.17
C ALA A 149 -3.44 17.70 -0.54
N SER A 150 -2.51 18.50 0.01
CA SER A 150 -1.23 18.78 -0.64
C SER A 150 -0.38 17.53 -0.78
N ASP A 151 0.44 17.50 -1.83
CA ASP A 151 1.32 16.35 -2.09
C ASP A 151 2.29 16.10 -0.93
N TRP A 152 2.72 17.16 -0.22
CA TRP A 152 3.61 17.04 0.93
C TRP A 152 2.96 16.41 2.16
N VAL A 153 1.63 16.52 2.31
CA VAL A 153 0.90 15.85 3.39
C VAL A 153 0.52 14.43 2.96
N VAL A 154 -0.09 14.28 1.78
CA VAL A 154 -0.63 12.99 1.29
C VAL A 154 0.47 11.97 1.03
N LYS A 155 1.61 12.37 0.45
CA LYS A 155 2.73 11.47 0.12
C LYS A 155 3.76 11.35 1.25
N SER A 156 3.49 11.91 2.43
CA SER A 156 4.40 11.85 3.57
C SER A 156 4.44 10.46 4.21
N THR A 157 5.60 10.07 4.74
CA THR A 157 5.81 8.82 5.47
C THR A 157 5.53 8.95 6.97
N LEU A 158 5.23 10.17 7.46
CA LEU A 158 4.96 10.47 8.87
C LEU A 158 3.51 10.12 9.25
N ASN A 159 3.16 8.84 9.22
CA ASN A 159 1.79 8.35 9.42
C ASN A 159 1.13 8.86 10.72
N SER A 160 1.89 8.93 11.82
CA SER A 160 1.36 9.45 13.09
C SER A 160 0.98 10.93 13.02
N ASP A 161 1.77 11.73 12.31
CA ASP A 161 1.53 13.17 12.20
C ASP A 161 0.36 13.44 11.23
N ILE A 162 0.27 12.69 10.13
CA ILE A 162 -0.87 12.74 9.21
C ILE A 162 -2.17 12.33 9.91
N ASN A 163 -2.14 11.24 10.69
CA ASN A 163 -3.30 10.79 11.46
C ASN A 163 -3.75 11.85 12.48
N ALA A 164 -2.82 12.61 13.06
CA ALA A 164 -3.17 13.73 13.94
C ALA A 164 -3.91 14.84 13.19
N LEU A 165 -3.47 15.21 11.98
CA LEU A 165 -4.15 16.21 11.14
C LEU A 165 -5.56 15.76 10.74
N TYR A 166 -5.71 14.54 10.22
CA TYR A 166 -7.02 14.01 9.86
C TYR A 166 -7.89 13.69 11.09
N GLY A 167 -7.30 13.50 12.26
CA GLY A 167 -7.99 13.47 13.55
C GLY A 167 -8.67 14.80 13.89
N LEU A 168 -8.16 15.95 13.40
CA LEU A 168 -8.87 17.22 13.50
C LEU A 168 -10.12 17.25 12.63
N VAL A 169 -10.03 16.70 11.41
CA VAL A 169 -11.19 16.57 10.52
C VAL A 169 -12.24 15.69 11.18
N HIS A 170 -11.83 14.55 11.72
CA HIS A 170 -12.71 13.62 12.44
C HIS A 170 -13.43 14.26 13.62
N SER A 171 -12.68 14.88 14.53
CA SER A 171 -13.23 15.47 15.76
C SER A 171 -14.07 16.73 15.52
N ASN A 172 -13.89 17.42 14.40
CA ASN A 172 -14.64 18.63 14.04
C ASN A 172 -15.56 18.41 12.83
N PHE A 173 -15.87 17.15 12.49
CA PHE A 173 -16.62 16.81 11.29
C PHE A 173 -17.95 17.57 11.18
N HIS A 174 -18.72 17.65 12.27
CA HIS A 174 -19.99 18.40 12.28
C HIS A 174 -19.83 19.88 11.88
N ILE A 175 -18.77 20.56 12.36
CA ILE A 175 -18.51 21.97 12.02
C ILE A 175 -18.14 22.09 10.55
N ILE A 176 -17.31 21.16 10.07
CA ILE A 176 -16.87 21.12 8.69
C ILE A 176 -18.06 20.87 7.75
N HIS A 177 -18.87 19.86 8.07
CA HIS A 177 -20.10 19.51 7.38
C HIS A 177 -21.01 20.73 7.21
N ASP A 178 -21.45 21.32 8.31
CA ASP A 178 -22.42 22.42 8.30
C ASP A 178 -21.88 23.65 7.57
N THR A 179 -20.59 23.93 7.73
CA THR A 179 -19.95 25.08 7.11
C THR A 179 -19.81 24.88 5.60
N VAL A 180 -19.31 23.73 5.15
CA VAL A 180 -19.17 23.42 3.72
C VAL A 180 -20.54 23.37 3.08
N GLU A 181 -21.51 22.70 3.68
CA GLU A 181 -22.85 22.55 3.15
C GLU A 181 -23.54 23.90 2.93
N LYS A 182 -23.56 24.75 3.96
CA LYS A 182 -24.18 26.08 3.88
C LYS A 182 -23.56 26.92 2.77
N ASN A 183 -22.22 26.96 2.68
CA ASN A 183 -21.53 27.82 1.73
C ASN A 183 -21.61 27.25 0.31
N MET A 184 -21.47 25.94 0.11
CA MET A 184 -21.60 25.32 -1.21
C MET A 184 -23.00 25.52 -1.79
N ARG A 185 -24.08 25.37 -1.00
CA ARG A 185 -25.44 25.68 -1.46
C ARG A 185 -25.56 27.12 -1.97
N MET A 186 -24.97 28.08 -1.26
CA MET A 186 -24.97 29.49 -1.67
C MET A 186 -24.18 29.74 -2.97
N LEU A 187 -22.99 29.13 -3.09
CA LEU A 187 -22.12 29.28 -4.27
C LEU A 187 -22.72 28.64 -5.53
N MET A 188 -23.31 27.45 -5.37
CA MET A 188 -23.99 26.73 -6.45
C MET A 188 -25.23 27.50 -6.92
N ALA A 189 -26.06 28.00 -5.99
CA ALA A 189 -27.22 28.84 -6.32
C ALA A 189 -26.81 30.18 -6.97
N GLY A 190 -25.73 30.79 -6.50
CA GLY A 190 -25.15 32.01 -7.08
C GLY A 190 -24.43 31.79 -8.41
N ARG A 191 -24.25 30.54 -8.84
CA ARG A 191 -23.54 30.14 -10.08
C ARG A 191 -22.15 30.76 -10.22
N SER A 192 -21.45 30.92 -9.10
CA SER A 192 -20.12 31.54 -9.04
C SER A 192 -19.36 31.08 -7.80
N PHE A 193 -18.09 30.76 -7.97
CA PHE A 193 -17.18 30.48 -6.84
C PHE A 193 -16.35 31.69 -6.43
N ARG A 194 -16.45 32.80 -7.15
CA ARG A 194 -15.63 33.99 -6.92
C ARG A 194 -15.86 34.57 -5.52
N ASP A 195 -14.77 34.91 -4.85
CA ASP A 195 -14.81 35.78 -3.67
C ASP A 195 -14.47 37.22 -4.11
N LYS A 196 -14.90 38.22 -3.32
CA LYS A 196 -14.68 39.64 -3.62
C LYS A 196 -13.19 40.02 -3.76
N PHE A 197 -12.30 39.21 -3.19
CA PHE A 197 -10.88 39.52 -3.05
C PHE A 197 -9.97 38.59 -3.87
N GLN A 198 -10.44 37.41 -4.28
CA GLN A 198 -9.62 36.41 -4.98
C GLN A 198 -10.49 35.49 -5.85
N PRO A 199 -10.05 35.13 -7.08
CA PRO A 199 -10.75 34.16 -7.90
C PRO A 199 -10.54 32.74 -7.34
N PHE A 200 -11.63 31.99 -7.17
CA PHE A 200 -11.62 30.57 -6.88
C PHE A 200 -12.33 29.82 -8.01
N SER A 201 -11.89 28.61 -8.29
CA SER A 201 -12.48 27.72 -9.30
C SER A 201 -13.05 26.47 -8.65
N GLY A 202 -14.10 25.93 -9.25
CA GLY A 202 -14.65 24.62 -8.92
C GLY A 202 -13.59 23.53 -9.00
N LYS A 203 -12.64 23.63 -9.94
CA LYS A 203 -11.56 22.63 -10.05
C LYS A 203 -10.73 22.53 -8.76
N GLN A 204 -10.47 23.66 -8.12
CA GLN A 204 -9.72 23.72 -6.86
C GLN A 204 -10.57 23.16 -5.72
N ILE A 205 -11.81 23.66 -5.60
CA ILE A 205 -12.73 23.31 -4.51
C ILE A 205 -13.02 21.81 -4.50
N PHE A 206 -13.43 21.24 -5.64
CA PHE A 206 -13.76 19.82 -5.72
C PHE A 206 -12.54 18.94 -5.52
N LYS A 207 -11.36 19.30 -6.07
CA LYS A 207 -10.13 18.53 -5.86
C LYS A 207 -9.80 18.38 -4.38
N VAL A 208 -9.72 19.51 -3.66
CA VAL A 208 -9.29 19.49 -2.26
C VAL A 208 -10.32 18.80 -1.36
N LEU A 209 -11.62 18.92 -1.67
CA LEU A 209 -12.67 18.22 -0.95
C LEU A 209 -12.59 16.71 -1.17
N PHE A 210 -12.54 16.24 -2.42
CA PHE A 210 -12.48 14.80 -2.69
C PHE A 210 -11.21 14.15 -2.14
N VAL A 211 -10.04 14.78 -2.31
CA VAL A 211 -8.79 14.26 -1.75
C VAL A 211 -8.84 14.24 -0.23
N THR A 212 -9.29 15.32 0.43
CA THR A 212 -9.39 15.35 1.90
C THR A 212 -10.34 14.27 2.41
N LEU A 213 -11.50 14.08 1.76
CA LEU A 213 -12.48 13.05 2.14
C LEU A 213 -11.94 11.65 1.94
N PHE A 214 -11.25 11.40 0.83
CA PHE A 214 -10.58 10.14 0.56
C PHE A 214 -9.55 9.81 1.66
N GLU A 215 -8.64 10.73 1.92
CA GLU A 215 -7.57 10.55 2.91
C GLU A 215 -8.11 10.42 4.35
N TYR A 216 -9.24 11.09 4.65
CA TYR A 216 -9.94 10.97 5.91
C TYR A 216 -10.58 9.58 6.09
N LEU A 217 -11.38 9.14 5.11
CA LEU A 217 -12.13 7.88 5.16
C LEU A 217 -11.23 6.65 5.18
N THR A 218 -10.11 6.70 4.46
CA THR A 218 -9.14 5.59 4.42
C THR A 218 -8.37 5.42 5.73
N ARG A 219 -8.19 6.50 6.50
CA ARG A 219 -7.48 6.48 7.81
C ARG A 219 -8.40 6.19 8.98
N PHE A 220 -9.63 6.70 8.93
CA PHE A 220 -10.63 6.53 9.99
C PHE A 220 -11.76 5.66 9.47
N LYS A 221 -11.54 4.33 9.42
CA LYS A 221 -12.54 3.36 8.93
C LYS A 221 -13.85 3.38 9.72
N GLU A 222 -13.78 3.75 10.99
CA GLU A 222 -14.95 3.95 11.89
C GLU A 222 -15.66 5.31 11.69
N ALA A 223 -15.20 6.17 10.77
CA ALA A 223 -15.79 7.49 10.55
C ALA A 223 -17.29 7.44 10.22
N PRO A 224 -17.80 6.50 9.39
CA PRO A 224 -19.23 6.41 9.12
C PRO A 224 -20.07 6.01 10.33
N ALA A 225 -19.52 5.23 11.26
CA ALA A 225 -20.20 4.84 12.50
C ALA A 225 -20.20 5.98 13.53
N THR A 226 -19.07 6.68 13.65
CA THR A 226 -18.87 7.77 14.64
C THR A 226 -19.45 9.12 14.21
N ASN A 227 -19.55 9.37 12.90
CA ASN A 227 -20.09 10.60 12.32
C ASN A 227 -21.23 10.26 11.33
N PRO A 228 -22.43 9.93 11.84
CA PRO A 228 -23.58 9.63 11.00
C PRO A 228 -23.98 10.89 10.21
N GLY A 229 -23.76 10.89 8.91
CA GLY A 229 -23.94 12.05 8.02
C GLY A 229 -22.79 12.23 7.02
N ILE A 230 -21.63 11.60 7.26
CA ILE A 230 -20.50 11.61 6.32
C ILE A 230 -20.86 11.08 4.94
N ARG A 231 -21.78 10.11 4.89
CA ARG A 231 -22.26 9.54 3.65
C ARG A 231 -23.03 10.56 2.82
N ASP A 232 -24.09 11.10 3.40
CA ASP A 232 -24.96 12.06 2.74
C ASP A 232 -24.16 13.28 2.31
N PHE A 233 -23.17 13.67 3.11
CA PHE A 233 -22.23 14.74 2.78
C PHE A 233 -21.40 14.45 1.53
N VAL A 234 -20.81 13.25 1.42
CA VAL A 234 -20.04 12.83 0.24
C VAL A 234 -20.93 12.78 -1.00
N GLU A 235 -22.13 12.19 -0.88
CA GLU A 235 -23.11 12.11 -1.97
C GLU A 235 -23.55 13.51 -2.42
N GLN A 236 -23.75 14.43 -1.47
CA GLN A 236 -24.12 15.82 -1.76
C GLN A 236 -22.99 16.60 -2.48
N ILE A 237 -21.73 16.41 -2.08
CA ILE A 237 -20.57 17.02 -2.77
C ILE A 237 -20.45 16.46 -4.19
N ALA A 238 -20.64 15.16 -4.36
CA ALA A 238 -20.65 14.52 -5.68
C ALA A 238 -21.76 15.09 -6.58
N GLN A 239 -22.96 15.31 -6.03
CA GLN A 239 -24.07 15.94 -6.74
C GLN A 239 -23.72 17.38 -7.17
N TRP A 240 -23.17 18.21 -6.28
CA TRP A 240 -22.74 19.56 -6.65
C TRP A 240 -21.66 19.57 -7.73
N PHE A 241 -20.77 18.59 -7.74
CA PHE A 241 -19.80 18.43 -8.81
C PHE A 241 -20.50 18.16 -10.16
N ASP A 242 -21.45 17.24 -10.20
CA ASP A 242 -22.18 16.92 -11.44
C ASP A 242 -23.02 18.12 -11.92
N GLU A 243 -23.65 18.86 -11.00
CA GLU A 243 -24.35 20.11 -11.30
C GLU A 243 -23.41 21.19 -11.85
N TRP A 244 -22.21 21.35 -11.27
CA TRP A 244 -21.20 22.30 -11.73
C TRP A 244 -20.73 21.94 -13.14
N VAL A 245 -20.42 20.66 -13.39
CA VAL A 245 -20.00 20.18 -14.72
C VAL A 245 -21.06 20.50 -15.79
N ILE A 246 -22.34 20.24 -15.50
CA ILE A 246 -23.45 20.61 -16.41
C ILE A 246 -23.52 22.13 -16.59
N ALA A 247 -23.35 22.88 -15.50
CA ALA A 247 -23.45 24.33 -15.50
C ALA A 247 -22.32 25.03 -16.29
N LEU A 248 -21.14 24.43 -16.42
CA LEU A 248 -20.04 24.97 -17.25
C LEU A 248 -20.47 25.16 -18.72
N SER A 249 -21.29 24.25 -19.26
CA SER A 249 -21.74 24.29 -20.66
C SER A 249 -23.12 24.95 -20.86
N SER A 250 -23.73 25.44 -19.78
CA SER A 250 -25.07 26.07 -19.82
C SER A 250 -25.03 27.54 -20.26
N ARG A 251 -26.19 28.17 -20.49
CA ARG A 251 -26.30 29.58 -20.91
C ARG A 251 -27.19 30.38 -19.93
N PRO A 252 -26.67 31.40 -19.23
CA PRO A 252 -25.25 31.78 -19.15
C PRO A 252 -24.41 30.72 -18.41
N PRO A 253 -23.12 30.54 -18.77
CA PRO A 253 -22.27 29.54 -18.14
C PRO A 253 -22.05 29.87 -16.66
N PHE A 254 -21.71 28.86 -15.88
CA PHE A 254 -21.25 29.05 -14.50
C PHE A 254 -20.02 29.98 -14.51
N GLN A 255 -19.96 30.94 -13.60
CA GLN A 255 -18.86 31.89 -13.53
C GLN A 255 -17.61 31.23 -12.92
N ASP A 256 -16.84 30.56 -13.78
CA ASP A 256 -15.63 29.81 -13.44
C ASP A 256 -14.55 30.03 -14.51
N GLU A 257 -13.28 29.89 -14.14
CA GLU A 257 -12.20 29.86 -15.13
C GLU A 257 -12.28 28.63 -16.05
N CYS A 258 -12.77 27.50 -15.55
CA CYS A 258 -12.91 26.28 -16.35
C CYS A 258 -13.87 26.44 -17.53
N ALA A 259 -14.82 27.37 -17.46
CA ALA A 259 -15.71 27.70 -18.57
C ALA A 259 -14.99 28.43 -19.72
N THR A 260 -13.75 28.88 -19.51
CA THR A 260 -12.93 29.59 -20.51
C THR A 260 -11.87 28.71 -21.16
N TYR A 261 -11.73 27.45 -20.72
CA TYR A 261 -10.73 26.52 -21.23
C TYR A 261 -11.12 25.98 -22.60
N ALA A 262 -10.12 25.51 -23.35
CA ALA A 262 -10.38 24.70 -24.55
C ALA A 262 -11.04 23.37 -24.14
N GLU A 263 -11.82 22.78 -25.04
CA GLU A 263 -12.65 21.58 -24.78
C GLU A 263 -11.82 20.41 -24.24
N ASP A 264 -10.64 20.19 -24.80
CA ASP A 264 -9.68 19.15 -24.41
C ASP A 264 -9.12 19.35 -22.98
N GLN A 265 -8.78 20.59 -22.62
CA GLN A 265 -8.30 20.96 -21.29
C GLN A 265 -9.41 20.87 -20.24
N GLN A 266 -10.63 21.30 -20.61
CA GLN A 266 -11.79 21.20 -19.74
C GLN A 266 -12.13 19.74 -19.46
N GLU A 267 -12.15 18.89 -20.49
CA GLU A 267 -12.41 17.45 -20.35
C GLU A 267 -11.37 16.78 -19.46
N PHE A 268 -10.08 17.06 -19.65
CA PHE A 268 -8.99 16.52 -18.83
C PHE A 268 -9.16 16.84 -17.32
N VAL A 269 -9.47 18.10 -17.00
CA VAL A 269 -9.71 18.54 -15.61
C VAL A 269 -10.92 17.81 -15.01
N ILE A 270 -12.01 17.71 -15.77
CA ILE A 270 -13.24 17.05 -15.31
C ILE A 270 -13.01 15.54 -15.13
N GLU A 271 -12.28 14.88 -16.03
CA GLU A 271 -11.95 13.45 -15.93
C GLU A 271 -11.15 13.16 -14.64
N ASN A 272 -10.13 13.98 -14.34
CA ASN A 272 -9.35 13.82 -13.11
C ASN A 272 -10.21 13.95 -11.85
N LEU A 273 -11.09 14.95 -11.80
CA LEU A 273 -11.98 15.17 -10.66
C LEU A 273 -13.06 14.09 -10.55
N ARG A 274 -13.56 13.55 -11.67
CA ARG A 274 -14.48 12.40 -11.68
C ARG A 274 -13.82 11.17 -11.08
N MET A 275 -12.56 10.90 -11.41
CA MET A 275 -11.83 9.78 -10.82
C MET A 275 -11.75 9.90 -9.28
N ASP A 276 -11.46 11.10 -8.75
CA ASP A 276 -11.44 11.33 -7.30
C ASP A 276 -12.84 11.20 -6.68
N LYS A 277 -13.87 11.77 -7.33
CA LYS A 277 -15.28 11.64 -6.91
C LYS A 277 -15.67 10.17 -6.77
N ASP A 278 -15.39 9.37 -7.80
CA ASP A 278 -15.82 7.98 -7.85
C ASP A 278 -15.08 7.12 -6.81
N ARG A 279 -13.81 7.42 -6.52
CA ARG A 279 -13.05 6.79 -5.42
C ARG A 279 -13.71 7.04 -4.07
N VAL A 280 -14.04 8.29 -3.75
CA VAL A 280 -14.67 8.64 -2.46
C VAL A 280 -16.06 8.01 -2.35
N LEU A 281 -16.85 8.00 -3.43
CA LEU A 281 -18.16 7.35 -3.44
C LEU A 281 -18.07 5.83 -3.21
N ARG A 282 -17.07 5.15 -3.81
CA ARG A 282 -16.86 3.73 -3.56
C ARG A 282 -16.51 3.43 -2.10
N LEU A 283 -15.65 4.24 -1.48
CA LEU A 283 -15.30 4.08 -0.04
C LEU A 283 -16.53 4.13 0.87
N VAL A 284 -17.41 5.11 0.67
CA VAL A 284 -18.62 5.26 1.51
C VAL A 284 -19.63 4.13 1.26
N ARG A 285 -19.76 3.67 0.01
CA ARG A 285 -20.62 2.53 -0.35
C ARG A 285 -20.08 1.19 0.18
N ARG A 286 -18.75 1.03 0.25
CA ARG A 286 -18.10 -0.14 0.86
C ARG A 286 -18.53 -0.32 2.31
N THR A 287 -18.49 0.75 3.11
CA THR A 287 -18.91 0.69 4.51
C THR A 287 -20.36 0.23 4.67
N GLN A 288 -21.27 0.62 3.76
CA GLN A 288 -22.66 0.14 3.77
C GLN A 288 -22.78 -1.38 3.57
N THR A 289 -21.89 -1.98 2.78
CA THR A 289 -21.94 -3.41 2.45
C THR A 289 -21.61 -4.27 3.68
N VAL A 290 -20.70 -3.80 4.54
CA VAL A 290 -20.34 -4.44 5.81
C VAL A 290 -21.49 -4.37 6.83
N PHE A 291 -22.28 -3.28 6.84
CA PHE A 291 -23.40 -3.11 7.77
C PHE A 291 -24.74 -3.74 7.30
N VAL A 292 -24.91 -4.00 6.01
CA VAL A 292 -26.20 -4.44 5.43
C VAL A 292 -26.23 -5.92 5.04
N LYS A 293 -25.09 -6.61 4.91
CA LYS A 293 -25.05 -8.01 4.43
C LYS A 293 -25.28 -9.07 5.51
N ASN A 294 -26.40 -8.97 6.21
CA ASN A 294 -27.04 -10.10 6.90
C ASN A 294 -28.10 -10.81 6.01
N GLY A 295 -27.98 -10.82 4.68
CA GLY A 295 -28.90 -11.65 3.86
C GLY A 295 -29.12 -11.32 2.38
N ALA A 296 -28.19 -10.68 1.66
CA ALA A 296 -28.39 -10.42 0.22
C ALA A 296 -27.47 -11.30 -0.64
N GLN A 297 -27.99 -12.44 -1.09
CA GLN A 297 -27.44 -13.22 -2.20
C GLN A 297 -27.46 -12.36 -3.47
N ILE A 298 -26.29 -12.11 -4.07
CA ILE A 298 -26.22 -11.40 -5.34
C ILE A 298 -26.32 -12.43 -6.46
N SER A 299 -27.55 -12.65 -6.95
CA SER A 299 -27.79 -13.50 -8.12
C SER A 299 -27.31 -12.78 -9.38
N HIS A 300 -26.15 -13.16 -9.92
CA HIS A 300 -25.68 -12.68 -11.22
C HIS A 300 -26.13 -13.63 -12.33
N ARG A 301 -26.49 -13.07 -13.48
CA ARG A 301 -26.77 -13.86 -14.69
C ARG A 301 -25.49 -14.56 -15.11
N LEU A 302 -25.52 -15.89 -15.14
CA LEU A 302 -24.45 -16.72 -15.68
C LEU A 302 -24.13 -16.29 -17.11
N SER A 303 -22.85 -16.10 -17.40
CA SER A 303 -22.32 -15.95 -18.76
C SER A 303 -22.51 -17.26 -19.53
N ASP A 304 -22.76 -17.19 -20.84
CA ASP A 304 -23.06 -18.35 -21.71
C ASP A 304 -21.95 -19.42 -21.76
N ASN A 305 -20.75 -19.11 -21.26
CA ASN A 305 -19.58 -20.02 -21.24
C ASN A 305 -19.25 -20.61 -19.86
N ALA A 306 -19.93 -20.19 -18.78
CA ALA A 306 -19.68 -20.74 -17.45
C ALA A 306 -20.33 -22.14 -17.35
N ALA A 307 -19.57 -23.15 -16.91
CA ALA A 307 -20.13 -24.48 -16.65
C ALA A 307 -21.15 -24.39 -15.50
N PRO A 308 -22.48 -24.42 -15.75
CA PRO A 308 -23.45 -24.02 -14.74
C PRO A 308 -23.43 -24.95 -13.52
N GLY A 309 -23.10 -26.23 -13.74
CA GLY A 309 -22.94 -27.21 -12.68
C GLY A 309 -21.75 -26.93 -11.75
N LEU A 310 -20.64 -26.38 -12.27
CA LEU A 310 -19.48 -26.00 -11.45
C LEU A 310 -19.83 -24.78 -10.59
N VAL A 311 -20.44 -23.76 -11.18
CA VAL A 311 -20.84 -22.55 -10.45
C VAL A 311 -21.85 -22.90 -9.35
N ALA A 312 -22.88 -23.69 -9.66
CA ALA A 312 -23.86 -24.13 -8.67
C ALA A 312 -23.25 -24.98 -7.54
N ALA A 313 -22.21 -25.78 -7.84
CA ALA A 313 -21.48 -26.52 -6.82
C ALA A 313 -20.67 -25.58 -5.92
N LEU A 314 -19.98 -24.60 -6.49
CA LEU A 314 -19.26 -23.59 -5.73
C LEU A 314 -20.19 -22.73 -4.89
N GLU A 315 -21.37 -22.35 -5.40
CA GLU A 315 -22.38 -21.56 -4.67
C GLU A 315 -22.84 -22.31 -3.42
N ARG A 316 -23.18 -23.60 -3.57
CA ARG A 316 -23.53 -24.44 -2.43
C ARG A 316 -22.40 -24.50 -1.43
N ASN A 317 -21.17 -24.76 -1.89
CA ASN A 317 -20.02 -24.82 -0.98
C ASN A 317 -19.80 -23.48 -0.26
N PHE A 318 -19.97 -22.35 -0.95
CA PHE A 318 -19.84 -21.03 -0.34
C PHE A 318 -20.91 -20.76 0.72
N ASP A 319 -22.17 -21.14 0.46
CA ASP A 319 -23.29 -20.92 1.38
C ASP A 319 -23.14 -21.72 2.70
N PHE A 320 -22.51 -22.89 2.64
CA PHE A 320 -22.27 -23.74 3.82
C PHE A 320 -20.91 -23.45 4.48
N ASP A 321 -19.89 -23.19 3.68
CA ASP A 321 -18.47 -23.22 4.05
C ASP A 321 -17.74 -21.95 3.57
N GLY A 322 -18.37 -20.78 3.75
CA GLY A 322 -17.75 -19.48 3.47
C GLY A 322 -16.61 -19.11 4.44
N PRO A 323 -15.92 -17.98 4.25
CA PRO A 323 -14.86 -17.54 5.17
C PRO A 323 -15.42 -16.93 6.46
N GLY A 324 -14.78 -17.21 7.61
CA GLY A 324 -15.10 -16.60 8.89
C GLY A 324 -16.59 -16.67 9.26
N GLU A 325 -17.22 -15.51 9.41
CA GLU A 325 -18.64 -15.36 9.74
C GLU A 325 -19.62 -15.81 8.63
N PHE A 326 -19.13 -16.03 7.40
CA PHE A 326 -19.93 -16.59 6.30
C PHE A 326 -19.98 -18.12 6.32
N CYS A 327 -19.25 -18.78 7.22
CA CYS A 327 -19.38 -20.21 7.46
C CYS A 327 -20.59 -20.48 8.37
N GLU A 328 -21.43 -21.48 8.05
CA GLU A 328 -22.65 -21.78 8.83
C GLU A 328 -22.33 -22.19 10.28
N SER A 329 -21.24 -22.94 10.47
CA SER A 329 -20.75 -23.36 11.80
C SER A 329 -19.95 -22.28 12.52
N GLY A 330 -19.75 -21.11 11.90
CA GLY A 330 -18.84 -20.07 12.33
C GLY A 330 -17.39 -20.32 11.91
N PRO A 331 -16.44 -19.47 12.38
CA PRO A 331 -15.04 -19.57 12.01
C PRO A 331 -14.41 -20.94 12.33
N ARG A 332 -13.65 -21.50 11.38
CA ARG A 332 -12.98 -22.82 11.53
C ARG A 332 -11.88 -22.83 12.59
N HIS A 333 -11.23 -21.68 12.79
CA HIS A 333 -10.13 -21.47 13.74
C HIS A 333 -9.98 -19.98 14.08
N ASP A 334 -9.10 -19.67 15.05
CA ASP A 334 -8.86 -18.30 15.55
C ASP A 334 -8.40 -17.28 14.49
N ASN A 335 -7.90 -17.77 13.36
CA ASN A 335 -7.41 -16.96 12.24
C ASN A 335 -8.32 -16.98 10.99
N ASP A 336 -9.55 -17.51 11.11
CA ASP A 336 -10.54 -17.56 10.02
C ASP A 336 -11.46 -16.35 10.11
N HIS A 337 -11.28 -15.38 9.21
CA HIS A 337 -12.04 -14.14 9.16
C HIS A 337 -12.51 -13.89 7.73
N ALA A 338 -13.66 -13.23 7.54
CA ALA A 338 -14.06 -12.77 6.21
C ALA A 338 -13.12 -11.68 5.68
N GLU A 339 -12.82 -10.67 6.48
CA GLU A 339 -11.95 -9.56 6.09
C GLU A 339 -10.46 -9.95 6.17
N ILE A 340 -9.75 -9.93 5.03
CA ILE A 340 -8.34 -10.30 4.95
C ILE A 340 -7.42 -9.46 5.83
N GLU A 341 -7.82 -8.23 6.15
CA GLU A 341 -7.06 -7.32 7.01
C GLU A 341 -6.84 -7.94 8.40
N LEU A 342 -7.80 -8.73 8.91
CA LEU A 342 -7.76 -9.38 10.21
C LEU A 342 -6.94 -10.68 10.22
N ILE A 343 -6.77 -11.34 9.08
CA ILE A 343 -6.11 -12.65 8.97
C ILE A 343 -4.59 -12.53 9.17
N ARG A 344 -4.00 -13.15 10.19
CA ARG A 344 -2.54 -13.14 10.40
C ARG A 344 -1.81 -13.85 9.25
N VAL A 345 -0.74 -13.22 8.76
CA VAL A 345 0.11 -13.80 7.71
C VAL A 345 0.85 -15.04 8.21
N ALA A 346 1.42 -14.98 9.43
CA ALA A 346 1.92 -16.18 10.09
C ALA A 346 0.76 -17.09 10.50
N PRO A 347 0.86 -18.41 10.25
CA PRO A 347 -0.19 -19.34 10.64
C PRO A 347 -0.28 -19.46 12.16
N THR A 348 -1.50 -19.64 12.67
CA THR A 348 -1.75 -19.82 14.11
C THR A 348 -1.72 -21.29 14.49
N ARG A 349 -1.72 -21.56 15.81
CA ARG A 349 -1.80 -22.93 16.31
C ARG A 349 -3.11 -23.60 15.87
N ASP A 350 -4.23 -22.93 16.09
CA ASP A 350 -5.55 -23.54 15.88
C ASP A 350 -5.79 -23.79 14.39
N GLU A 351 -5.27 -22.92 13.53
CA GLU A 351 -5.24 -23.11 12.07
C GLU A 351 -4.44 -24.35 11.63
N LEU A 352 -3.25 -24.56 12.19
CA LEU A 352 -2.41 -25.70 11.83
C LEU A 352 -2.94 -27.04 12.39
N LEU A 353 -3.81 -26.96 13.41
CA LEU A 353 -4.46 -28.12 14.03
C LEU A 353 -5.86 -28.38 13.49
N CYS A 354 -6.45 -27.42 12.77
CA CYS A 354 -7.77 -27.54 12.18
C CYS A 354 -7.81 -28.73 11.22
N GLU A 355 -8.83 -29.58 11.33
CA GLU A 355 -9.04 -30.74 10.46
C GLU A 355 -9.92 -30.37 9.24
N ASP A 356 -10.65 -29.25 9.29
CA ASP A 356 -11.47 -28.75 8.20
C ASP A 356 -10.60 -28.18 7.07
N GLU A 357 -11.09 -28.26 5.83
CA GLU A 357 -10.41 -27.66 4.69
C GLU A 357 -10.48 -26.12 4.76
N PRO A 358 -9.39 -25.41 4.42
CA PRO A 358 -9.41 -23.95 4.41
C PRO A 358 -10.33 -23.43 3.30
N TYR A 359 -10.99 -22.30 3.55
CA TYR A 359 -11.73 -21.60 2.50
C TYR A 359 -10.79 -21.06 1.41
N LEU A 360 -10.92 -21.59 0.20
CA LEU A 360 -10.17 -21.14 -0.99
C LEU A 360 -11.13 -20.61 -2.06
N PRO A 361 -11.15 -19.28 -2.32
CA PRO A 361 -12.04 -18.72 -3.30
C PRO A 361 -11.58 -19.05 -4.73
N ALA A 362 -12.53 -19.31 -5.62
CA ALA A 362 -12.20 -19.57 -7.03
C ALA A 362 -11.88 -18.27 -7.78
N ASN A 363 -10.80 -18.31 -8.58
CA ASN A 363 -10.25 -17.14 -9.27
C ASN A 363 -10.83 -16.94 -10.69
N PHE A 364 -12.15 -16.80 -10.79
CA PHE A 364 -12.83 -16.42 -12.04
C PHE A 364 -14.14 -15.67 -11.76
N PHE A 365 -14.64 -14.92 -12.74
CA PHE A 365 -15.67 -13.91 -12.56
C PHE A 365 -17.00 -14.47 -12.02
N GLU A 366 -17.48 -15.57 -12.58
CA GLU A 366 -18.77 -16.18 -12.24
C GLU A 366 -18.77 -16.96 -10.92
N ALA A 367 -17.60 -17.16 -10.30
CA ALA A 367 -17.54 -17.84 -9.00
C ALA A 367 -18.27 -17.03 -7.91
N PRO A 368 -18.90 -17.69 -6.93
CA PRO A 368 -19.49 -17.00 -5.78
C PRO A 368 -18.43 -16.35 -4.91
N HIS A 369 -18.76 -15.17 -4.38
CA HIS A 369 -17.90 -14.42 -3.47
C HIS A 369 -18.75 -13.42 -2.68
N PHE A 370 -18.32 -13.06 -1.46
CA PHE A 370 -19.05 -12.08 -0.62
C PHE A 370 -18.85 -10.63 -1.10
N HIS A 371 -17.70 -10.31 -1.68
CA HIS A 371 -17.47 -9.05 -2.40
C HIS A 371 -18.11 -9.02 -3.79
N ASP A 372 -18.45 -7.81 -4.26
CA ASP A 372 -19.01 -7.61 -5.60
C ASP A 372 -18.04 -8.11 -6.70
N PRO A 373 -18.54 -8.73 -7.79
CA PRO A 373 -17.67 -9.25 -8.86
C PRO A 373 -16.77 -8.22 -9.53
N THR A 374 -17.20 -6.96 -9.57
CA THR A 374 -16.46 -5.85 -10.19
C THR A 374 -15.59 -5.10 -9.19
N SER A 375 -15.55 -5.54 -7.93
CA SER A 375 -14.75 -4.90 -6.88
C SER A 375 -13.29 -5.33 -6.92
N VAL A 376 -12.41 -4.43 -6.47
CA VAL A 376 -10.98 -4.72 -6.31
C VAL A 376 -10.73 -5.55 -5.05
N GLU A 377 -11.58 -5.37 -4.05
CA GLU A 377 -11.64 -6.13 -2.81
C GLU A 377 -11.69 -7.63 -3.10
N ARG A 378 -12.57 -8.04 -4.02
CA ARG A 378 -12.65 -9.45 -4.46
C ARG A 378 -11.32 -9.95 -5.01
N LEU A 379 -10.67 -9.16 -5.86
CA LEU A 379 -9.37 -9.53 -6.42
C LEU A 379 -8.33 -9.69 -5.31
N LEU A 380 -8.23 -8.72 -4.40
CA LEU A 380 -7.25 -8.76 -3.30
C LEU A 380 -7.51 -9.90 -2.33
N ASP A 381 -8.77 -10.19 -2.00
CA ASP A 381 -9.14 -11.35 -1.16
C ASP A 381 -8.69 -12.66 -1.81
N ILE A 382 -9.06 -12.87 -3.07
CA ILE A 382 -8.68 -14.08 -3.82
C ILE A 382 -7.17 -14.25 -3.86
N GLN A 383 -6.44 -13.21 -4.28
CA GLN A 383 -4.97 -13.29 -4.39
C GLN A 383 -4.32 -13.50 -3.03
N PHE A 384 -4.80 -12.86 -1.97
CA PHE A 384 -4.28 -13.02 -0.62
C PHE A 384 -4.49 -14.45 -0.11
N ARG A 385 -5.71 -14.99 -0.18
CA ARG A 385 -6.05 -16.31 0.34
C ARG A 385 -5.29 -17.42 -0.39
N LEU A 386 -5.26 -17.36 -1.73
CA LEU A 386 -4.55 -18.35 -2.53
C LEU A 386 -3.04 -18.31 -2.29
N LEU A 387 -2.43 -17.12 -2.32
CA LEU A 387 -0.98 -16.98 -2.07
C LEU A 387 -0.60 -17.36 -0.63
N ARG A 388 -1.45 -17.06 0.35
CA ARG A 388 -1.21 -17.43 1.74
C ARG A 388 -1.35 -18.93 1.97
N GLU A 389 -2.26 -19.59 1.27
CA GLU A 389 -2.40 -21.05 1.37
C GLU A 389 -1.19 -21.78 0.78
N GLU A 390 -0.61 -21.29 -0.32
CA GLU A 390 0.65 -21.87 -0.85
C GLU A 390 1.77 -21.89 0.21
N LEU A 391 1.79 -20.90 1.11
CA LEU A 391 2.72 -20.81 2.23
C LEU A 391 2.32 -21.68 3.43
N THR A 392 1.03 -21.77 3.73
CA THR A 392 0.52 -22.41 4.96
C THR A 392 0.30 -23.91 4.79
N SER A 393 -0.15 -24.36 3.62
CA SER A 393 -0.45 -25.77 3.32
C SER A 393 0.71 -26.70 3.69
N PRO A 394 1.99 -26.44 3.29
CA PRO A 394 3.06 -27.39 3.55
C PRO A 394 3.31 -27.63 5.04
N ILE A 395 3.26 -26.58 5.87
CA ILE A 395 3.49 -26.74 7.31
C ILE A 395 2.26 -27.32 8.01
N ARG A 396 1.04 -26.96 7.59
CA ARG A 396 -0.23 -27.52 8.09
C ARG A 396 -0.27 -29.04 7.86
N LEU A 397 -0.02 -29.49 6.64
CA LEU A 397 0.03 -30.91 6.29
C LEU A 397 1.12 -31.66 7.06
N ALA A 398 2.31 -31.07 7.20
CA ALA A 398 3.40 -31.67 7.97
C ALA A 398 2.99 -31.91 9.43
N ILE A 399 2.35 -30.93 10.06
CA ILE A 399 1.89 -31.01 11.45
C ILE A 399 0.77 -32.04 11.60
N GLN A 400 -0.25 -32.00 10.73
CA GLN A 400 -1.36 -32.97 10.76
C GLN A 400 -0.86 -34.42 10.62
N LEU A 401 0.11 -34.68 9.73
CA LEU A 401 0.74 -35.99 9.58
C LEU A 401 1.47 -36.43 10.86
N ILE A 402 2.24 -35.53 11.48
CA ILE A 402 2.96 -35.82 12.72
C ILE A 402 1.99 -36.09 13.87
N ILE A 403 0.92 -35.31 14.00
CA ILE A 403 -0.10 -35.51 15.03
C ILE A 403 -0.85 -36.82 14.82
N GLY A 404 -1.21 -37.15 13.58
CA GLY A 404 -1.80 -38.44 13.23
C GLY A 404 -0.92 -39.63 13.63
N ASP A 405 0.38 -39.54 13.39
CA ASP A 405 1.35 -40.55 13.80
C ASP A 405 1.53 -40.60 15.34
N LEU A 406 1.52 -39.45 16.02
CA LEU A 406 1.59 -39.38 17.49
C LEU A 406 0.38 -40.02 18.17
N LYS A 407 -0.84 -39.85 17.60
CA LYS A 407 -2.06 -40.51 18.06
C LYS A 407 -1.95 -42.04 17.93
N LYS A 408 -1.26 -42.54 16.89
CA LYS A 408 -1.09 -43.98 16.59
C LYS A 408 0.11 -44.66 17.26
N LEU A 409 0.99 -43.90 17.93
CA LEU A 409 2.25 -44.42 18.48
C LEU A 409 2.07 -45.57 19.50
N LYS A 410 0.90 -45.67 20.13
CA LYS A 410 0.56 -46.77 21.07
C LYS A 410 0.15 -48.07 20.36
N SER A 411 -0.16 -48.03 19.07
CA SER A 411 -0.83 -49.10 18.33
C SER A 411 0.04 -49.76 17.25
N GLY A 412 1.29 -49.32 17.05
CA GLY A 412 2.20 -49.92 16.08
C GLY A 412 3.38 -49.03 15.70
N THR A 413 4.19 -49.50 14.76
CA THR A 413 5.33 -48.74 14.20
C THR A 413 4.82 -47.75 13.15
N THR A 414 5.06 -46.46 13.38
CA THR A 414 4.71 -45.36 12.47
C THR A 414 5.95 -44.84 11.73
N ARG A 415 5.76 -43.93 10.76
CA ARG A 415 6.92 -43.30 10.10
C ARG A 415 7.65 -42.40 11.10
N LEU A 416 6.90 -41.67 11.91
CA LEU A 416 7.45 -40.87 13.00
C LEU A 416 8.23 -41.70 14.01
N SER A 417 7.77 -42.90 14.38
CA SER A 417 8.50 -43.75 15.34
C SER A 417 9.88 -44.16 14.80
N LYS A 418 10.01 -44.38 13.48
CA LYS A 418 11.31 -44.66 12.85
C LYS A 418 12.22 -43.44 12.91
N ILE A 419 11.72 -42.27 12.56
CA ILE A 419 12.47 -41.00 12.62
C ILE A 419 12.91 -40.67 14.05
N LEU A 420 12.06 -40.97 15.04
CA LEU A 420 12.39 -40.85 16.45
C LEU A 420 13.57 -41.77 16.84
N ASN A 421 13.52 -43.04 16.45
CA ASN A 421 14.59 -44.00 16.72
C ASN A 421 15.91 -43.64 16.01
N ASP A 422 15.80 -43.02 14.84
CA ASP A 422 16.95 -42.59 14.05
C ASP A 422 17.52 -41.24 14.50
N ASN A 423 16.95 -40.61 15.54
CA ASN A 423 17.22 -39.25 16.03
C ASN A 423 17.15 -38.18 14.92
N GLY A 424 15.98 -38.11 14.27
CA GLY A 424 15.65 -37.09 13.26
C GLY A 424 15.83 -37.59 11.82
N GLY A 425 15.35 -36.80 10.87
CA GLY A 425 15.42 -37.16 9.46
C GLY A 425 14.33 -36.53 8.59
N ARG A 426 14.04 -37.18 7.46
CA ARG A 426 13.04 -36.73 6.49
C ARG A 426 11.76 -37.54 6.67
N TYR A 427 10.65 -36.84 6.83
CA TYR A 427 9.32 -37.43 6.78
C TYR A 427 8.78 -37.27 5.36
N ALA A 428 8.43 -38.37 4.71
CA ALA A 428 7.69 -38.36 3.45
C ALA A 428 6.25 -38.75 3.73
N ALA A 429 5.28 -38.05 3.13
CA ALA A 429 3.87 -38.38 3.24
C ALA A 429 3.58 -39.82 2.75
N PRO A 430 2.61 -40.53 3.37
CA PRO A 430 2.12 -41.80 2.84
C PRO A 430 1.61 -41.67 1.40
N ALA A 431 1.71 -42.74 0.60
CA ALA A 431 1.17 -42.74 -0.77
C ALA A 431 -0.36 -42.56 -0.81
N THR A 432 -1.03 -42.79 0.32
CA THR A 432 -2.47 -42.58 0.51
C THR A 432 -2.81 -41.15 0.95
N ALA A 433 -1.82 -40.30 1.20
CA ALA A 433 -2.09 -38.89 1.50
C ALA A 433 -2.53 -38.18 0.23
N GLN A 434 -3.47 -37.25 0.38
CA GLN A 434 -4.04 -36.46 -0.72
C GLN A 434 -2.95 -35.63 -1.43
N GLU A 435 -1.93 -35.20 -0.68
CA GLU A 435 -0.78 -34.47 -1.20
C GLU A 435 0.55 -35.12 -0.80
N SER A 436 1.49 -35.13 -1.76
CA SER A 436 2.85 -35.63 -1.55
C SER A 436 3.75 -34.53 -1.01
N ILE A 437 4.00 -34.55 0.30
CA ILE A 437 4.92 -33.63 0.97
C ILE A 437 6.11 -34.37 1.58
N ILE A 438 7.30 -33.75 1.53
CA ILE A 438 8.50 -34.19 2.23
C ILE A 438 9.07 -33.05 3.07
N PHE A 439 9.14 -33.26 4.39
CA PHE A 439 9.58 -32.25 5.35
C PHE A 439 10.64 -32.82 6.31
N SER A 440 11.31 -31.94 7.05
CA SER A 440 12.38 -32.32 7.99
C SER A 440 11.84 -32.35 9.41
N VAL A 441 12.23 -33.36 10.18
CA VAL A 441 11.89 -33.50 11.60
C VAL A 441 13.19 -33.63 12.40
N PHE A 442 13.39 -32.73 13.35
CA PHE A 442 14.53 -32.72 14.26
C PHE A 442 14.05 -33.08 15.67
N THR A 443 14.71 -34.05 16.29
CA THR A 443 14.31 -34.65 17.57
C THR A 443 15.24 -34.20 18.71
N GLY A 444 14.93 -34.65 19.93
CA GLY A 444 15.80 -34.39 21.09
C GLY A 444 15.95 -32.90 21.39
N VAL A 445 14.90 -32.12 21.12
CA VAL A 445 14.96 -30.66 21.23
C VAL A 445 15.17 -30.23 22.68
N THR A 446 16.26 -29.50 22.91
CA THR A 446 16.58 -28.81 24.17
C THR A 446 16.78 -27.33 23.89
N PHE A 447 16.71 -26.52 24.95
CA PHE A 447 16.79 -25.07 24.84
C PHE A 447 18.12 -24.55 25.37
N GLN A 448 18.59 -23.47 24.77
CA GLN A 448 19.65 -22.62 25.25
C GLN A 448 19.05 -21.26 25.67
N PRO A 449 19.76 -20.45 26.47
CA PRO A 449 19.27 -19.13 26.88
C PRO A 449 18.81 -18.26 25.72
N LEU A 450 17.76 -17.47 25.98
CA LEU A 450 17.28 -16.46 25.04
C LEU A 450 18.37 -15.42 24.80
N GLU A 451 18.42 -14.89 23.57
CA GLU A 451 19.30 -13.78 23.21
C GLU A 451 18.52 -12.68 22.50
N LEU A 452 18.90 -11.45 22.83
CA LEU A 452 18.40 -10.27 22.16
C LEU A 452 19.35 -9.91 21.01
N SER A 453 18.79 -9.82 19.82
CA SER A 453 19.49 -9.38 18.62
C SER A 453 18.82 -8.12 18.04
N ASN A 454 19.40 -7.56 16.98
CA ASN A 454 18.75 -6.52 16.19
C ASN A 454 17.44 -6.99 15.50
N ARG A 455 17.20 -8.31 15.44
CA ARG A 455 15.98 -8.93 14.92
C ARG A 455 14.98 -9.30 16.03
N GLY A 456 15.22 -8.87 17.27
CA GLY A 456 14.38 -9.17 18.43
C GLY A 456 14.89 -10.36 19.25
N ILE A 457 13.99 -10.97 20.01
CA ILE A 457 14.28 -12.08 20.93
C ILE A 457 14.31 -13.39 20.13
N SER A 458 15.38 -14.16 20.31
CA SER A 458 15.49 -15.50 19.74
C SER A 458 15.81 -16.53 20.82
N ALA A 459 15.22 -17.71 20.70
CA ALA A 459 15.52 -18.86 21.55
C ALA A 459 16.57 -19.74 20.86
N GLY A 460 17.61 -20.14 21.58
CA GLY A 460 18.52 -21.17 21.09
C GLY A 460 17.85 -22.55 21.21
N ILE A 461 17.80 -23.27 20.10
CA ILE A 461 17.24 -24.60 19.99
C ILE A 461 18.37 -25.53 19.59
N GLU A 462 18.64 -26.51 20.43
CA GLU A 462 19.57 -27.59 20.12
C GLU A 462 18.77 -28.85 19.83
N PHE A 463 19.19 -29.65 18.86
CA PHE A 463 18.50 -30.88 18.45
C PHE A 463 19.50 -31.95 17.98
N ASP A 464 19.01 -33.17 17.83
CA ASP A 464 19.82 -34.29 17.37
C ASP A 464 20.25 -34.14 15.91
N THR A 465 21.53 -34.38 15.64
CA THR A 465 22.06 -34.40 14.28
C THR A 465 21.43 -35.58 13.51
N PRO A 466 20.79 -35.40 12.35
CA PRO A 466 20.13 -36.50 11.62
C PRO A 466 21.15 -37.52 11.06
N PRO A 467 20.74 -38.76 10.72
CA PRO A 467 21.64 -39.79 10.23
C PRO A 467 22.30 -39.45 8.87
N GLY A 468 23.41 -40.11 8.55
CA GLY A 468 24.17 -39.93 7.31
C GLY A 468 25.37 -38.99 7.44
N LYS A 469 25.66 -38.19 6.41
CA LYS A 469 26.85 -37.30 6.36
C LYS A 469 26.92 -36.31 7.52
N ALA A 470 25.78 -35.93 8.09
CA ALA A 470 25.71 -35.03 9.23
C ALA A 470 26.38 -35.61 10.49
N ARG A 471 26.42 -36.94 10.67
CA ARG A 471 27.10 -37.64 11.78
C ARG A 471 28.48 -38.17 11.43
N SER A 472 29.12 -37.69 10.36
CA SER A 472 30.47 -38.13 10.01
C SER A 472 31.45 -37.79 11.14
N ASP A 473 32.43 -38.66 11.40
CA ASP A 473 33.52 -38.38 12.36
C ASP A 473 34.35 -37.15 11.92
N ARG A 474 34.38 -36.88 10.62
CA ARG A 474 35.06 -35.76 9.98
C ARG A 474 34.26 -34.46 10.08
N SER A 475 34.83 -33.45 10.73
CA SER A 475 34.17 -32.15 10.98
C SER A 475 33.90 -31.34 9.72
N ASP A 476 34.77 -31.44 8.72
CA ASP A 476 34.62 -30.80 7.40
C ASP A 476 33.42 -31.36 6.63
N VAL A 477 33.24 -32.68 6.64
CA VAL A 477 32.09 -33.35 6.00
C VAL A 477 30.77 -32.96 6.67
N ARG A 478 30.75 -32.82 8.00
CA ARG A 478 29.56 -32.34 8.73
C ARG A 478 29.23 -30.90 8.38
N ALA A 479 30.23 -30.03 8.35
CA ALA A 479 30.04 -28.62 8.01
C ALA A 479 29.50 -28.44 6.58
N GLU A 480 30.07 -29.15 5.61
CA GLU A 480 29.63 -29.12 4.21
C GLU A 480 28.17 -29.59 4.07
N TYR A 481 27.79 -30.66 4.78
CA TYR A 481 26.41 -31.13 4.81
C TYR A 481 25.45 -30.02 5.26
N TRP A 482 25.73 -29.38 6.41
CA TRP A 482 24.85 -28.36 6.97
C TRP A 482 24.85 -27.07 6.15
N GLU A 483 25.96 -26.72 5.50
CA GLU A 483 26.00 -25.63 4.53
C GLU A 483 25.09 -25.91 3.33
N GLN A 484 25.11 -27.13 2.78
CA GLN A 484 24.19 -27.54 1.72
C GLN A 484 22.73 -27.59 2.17
N VAL A 485 22.46 -28.06 3.40
CA VAL A 485 21.12 -28.06 3.99
C VAL A 485 20.59 -26.64 4.10
N SER A 486 21.36 -25.72 4.69
CA SER A 486 20.96 -24.32 4.94
C SER A 486 20.58 -23.53 3.69
N LYS A 487 21.02 -23.96 2.50
CA LYS A 487 20.64 -23.36 1.21
C LYS A 487 19.20 -23.65 0.79
N LYS A 488 18.60 -24.73 1.31
CA LYS A 488 17.25 -25.19 0.92
C LYS A 488 16.33 -25.46 2.11
N ARG A 489 16.88 -25.66 3.30
CA ARG A 489 16.18 -26.12 4.51
C ARG A 489 16.81 -25.53 5.75
N LEU A 490 16.01 -25.20 6.77
CA LEU A 490 16.49 -24.38 7.89
C LEU A 490 17.24 -23.11 7.39
N MET A 491 16.81 -22.58 6.25
CA MET A 491 17.34 -21.33 5.75
C MET A 491 17.00 -20.23 6.74
N GLN A 492 17.86 -19.20 6.81
CA GLN A 492 17.53 -18.01 7.58
C GLN A 492 16.16 -17.51 7.12
N ASP A 493 15.33 -17.13 8.10
CA ASP A 493 13.99 -16.63 7.89
C ASP A 493 12.99 -17.67 7.30
N GLY A 494 13.39 -18.95 7.24
CA GLY A 494 12.52 -20.08 6.92
C GLY A 494 11.58 -20.44 8.08
N LEU A 495 10.37 -20.92 7.74
CA LEU A 495 9.32 -21.24 8.71
C LEU A 495 9.61 -22.58 9.42
N VAL A 496 9.49 -22.59 10.74
CA VAL A 496 9.61 -23.79 11.57
C VAL A 496 8.50 -23.86 12.62
N ALA A 497 8.13 -25.08 13.00
CA ALA A 497 7.17 -25.34 14.06
C ALA A 497 7.81 -26.22 15.15
N LEU A 498 7.81 -25.72 16.38
CA LEU A 498 8.17 -26.47 17.57
C LEU A 498 6.91 -27.16 18.11
N LEU A 499 6.90 -28.49 18.05
CA LEU A 499 5.91 -29.33 18.68
C LEU A 499 6.42 -29.75 20.06
N TRP A 500 5.61 -29.52 21.09
CA TRP A 500 5.93 -29.85 22.47
C TRP A 500 4.82 -30.67 23.07
N ARG A 501 5.11 -31.94 23.34
CA ARG A 501 4.22 -32.86 24.05
C ARG A 501 4.65 -33.00 25.50
N ASP A 502 3.76 -32.66 26.43
CA ASP A 502 4.02 -32.86 27.86
C ASP A 502 3.75 -34.32 28.30
N HIS A 503 4.08 -34.65 29.55
CA HIS A 503 3.88 -35.99 30.13
C HIS A 503 2.41 -36.36 30.28
N ALA A 504 1.54 -35.37 30.41
CA ALA A 504 0.09 -35.57 30.43
C ALA A 504 -0.44 -35.94 29.05
N GLY A 505 0.36 -35.73 28.00
CA GLY A 505 0.06 -36.06 26.62
C GLY A 505 -0.53 -34.89 25.83
N ASN A 506 -0.60 -33.69 26.41
CA ASN A 506 -1.04 -32.49 25.74
C ASN A 506 -0.01 -32.05 24.71
N VAL A 507 -0.47 -31.69 23.52
CA VAL A 507 0.39 -31.21 22.43
C VAL A 507 0.20 -29.72 22.27
N GLU A 508 1.30 -28.99 22.40
CA GLU A 508 1.40 -27.58 22.07
C GLU A 508 2.28 -27.36 20.85
N LEU A 509 1.99 -26.28 20.14
CA LEU A 509 2.62 -25.95 18.88
C LEU A 509 3.01 -24.47 18.89
N TYR A 510 4.26 -24.20 18.54
CA TYR A 510 4.80 -22.85 18.46
C TYR A 510 5.48 -22.64 17.12
N VAL A 511 5.05 -21.63 16.37
CA VAL A 511 5.58 -21.32 15.05
C VAL A 511 6.57 -20.16 15.14
N GLY A 512 7.66 -20.23 14.37
CA GLY A 512 8.67 -19.18 14.30
C GLY A 512 9.50 -19.25 13.03
N THR A 513 10.47 -18.34 12.93
CA THR A 513 11.43 -18.29 11.84
C THR A 513 12.84 -18.56 12.34
N VAL A 514 13.67 -19.19 11.49
CA VAL A 514 15.08 -19.44 11.81
C VAL A 514 15.84 -18.11 11.83
N ALA A 515 16.41 -17.75 12.98
CA ALA A 515 17.21 -16.54 13.13
C ALA A 515 18.70 -16.75 12.79
N SER A 516 19.17 -18.00 12.81
CA SER A 516 20.56 -18.35 12.47
C SER A 516 20.85 -18.28 10.97
N PHE A 517 22.11 -17.96 10.63
CA PHE A 517 22.64 -18.09 9.29
C PHE A 517 23.14 -19.52 9.03
N GLY A 518 23.24 -19.92 7.76
CA GLY A 518 23.78 -21.22 7.38
C GLY A 518 25.20 -21.50 7.90
N ARG A 519 26.02 -20.45 8.05
CA ARG A 519 27.36 -20.56 8.65
C ARG A 519 27.30 -20.93 10.14
N ASP A 520 26.33 -20.41 10.89
CA ASP A 520 26.18 -20.72 12.32
C ASP A 520 25.91 -22.21 12.52
N LEU A 521 25.09 -22.79 11.63
CA LEU A 521 24.77 -24.22 11.62
C LEU A 521 26.01 -25.07 11.30
N ALA A 522 26.77 -24.67 10.26
CA ALA A 522 28.02 -25.33 9.89
C ALA A 522 29.08 -25.23 11.01
N ASP A 523 29.20 -24.08 11.66
CA ASP A 523 30.13 -23.86 12.76
C ASP A 523 29.70 -24.60 14.03
N SER A 524 28.39 -24.70 14.30
CA SER A 524 27.87 -25.57 15.37
C SER A 524 28.22 -27.04 15.11
N ALA A 525 28.21 -27.50 13.86
CA ALA A 525 28.54 -28.88 13.51
C ALA A 525 30.05 -29.21 13.59
N LYS A 526 30.92 -28.19 13.48
CA LYS A 526 32.38 -28.36 13.65
C LYS A 526 32.80 -28.58 15.09
N LYS A 527 32.02 -28.09 16.06
CA LYS A 527 32.34 -28.18 17.50
C LYS A 527 32.46 -29.64 17.97
N PRO A 528 33.26 -29.92 19.03
CA PRO A 528 33.23 -31.22 19.71
C PRO A 528 31.80 -31.53 20.17
N GLY A 529 31.21 -32.63 19.70
CA GLY A 529 29.80 -32.99 19.94
C GLY A 529 28.85 -32.72 18.77
N GLY A 530 29.28 -31.98 17.73
CA GLY A 530 28.48 -31.68 16.53
C GLY A 530 28.01 -32.90 15.73
N GLN A 531 28.66 -34.05 15.95
CA GLN A 531 28.24 -35.35 15.41
C GLN A 531 26.91 -35.83 15.99
N ASN A 532 26.59 -35.43 17.23
CA ASN A 532 25.40 -35.87 17.95
C ASN A 532 24.35 -34.76 18.03
N ARG A 533 24.78 -33.51 18.25
CA ARG A 533 23.88 -32.37 18.48
C ARG A 533 24.30 -31.11 17.74
N VAL A 534 23.32 -30.39 17.21
CA VAL A 534 23.51 -29.10 16.52
C VAL A 534 22.54 -28.09 17.09
N SER A 535 22.92 -26.82 17.06
CA SER A 535 22.10 -25.71 17.56
C SER A 535 21.78 -24.69 16.46
N ILE A 536 20.59 -24.14 16.55
CA ILE A 536 20.11 -22.98 15.78
C ILE A 536 19.43 -22.00 16.72
N ARG A 537 19.09 -20.83 16.21
CA ARG A 537 18.19 -19.89 16.87
C ARG A 537 16.89 -19.77 16.11
N VAL A 538 15.80 -19.64 16.85
CA VAL A 538 14.45 -19.43 16.31
C VAL A 538 13.81 -18.23 16.98
N SER A 539 13.22 -17.35 16.17
CA SER A 539 12.36 -16.26 16.60
C SER A 539 10.91 -16.70 16.52
N PHE A 540 10.25 -16.88 17.66
CA PHE A 540 8.85 -17.32 17.71
C PHE A 540 7.88 -16.15 17.54
N PHE A 541 6.79 -16.36 16.79
CA PHE A 541 5.76 -15.34 16.60
C PHE A 541 4.93 -15.07 17.85
N ASP A 542 4.75 -16.08 18.70
CA ASP A 542 4.02 -15.96 19.96
C ASP A 542 5.01 -15.84 21.14
N THR A 543 4.87 -14.78 21.92
CA THR A 543 5.65 -14.54 23.15
C THR A 543 5.43 -15.63 24.22
N LYS A 544 4.29 -16.33 24.20
CA LYS A 544 4.03 -17.50 25.07
C LYS A 544 5.10 -18.58 24.89
N ALA A 545 5.61 -18.76 23.66
CA ALA A 545 6.71 -19.69 23.39
C ALA A 545 7.95 -19.35 24.20
N ASN A 546 8.36 -18.07 24.17
CA ASN A 546 9.55 -17.58 24.88
C ASN A 546 9.42 -17.77 26.39
N ILE A 547 8.24 -17.46 26.96
CA ILE A 547 7.97 -17.65 28.40
C ILE A 547 8.09 -19.13 28.78
N ARG A 548 7.46 -20.03 28.01
CA ARG A 548 7.51 -21.47 28.28
C ARG A 548 8.93 -22.04 28.16
N ILE A 549 9.70 -21.57 27.18
CA ILE A 549 11.11 -21.94 27.01
C ILE A 549 11.94 -21.53 28.24
N VAL A 550 11.75 -20.30 28.75
CA VAL A 550 12.43 -19.83 29.97
C VAL A 550 12.04 -20.68 31.19
N GLN A 551 10.76 -21.03 31.34
CA GLN A 551 10.31 -21.91 32.42
C GLN A 551 10.97 -23.30 32.35
N ALA A 552 11.11 -23.86 31.15
CA ALA A 552 11.79 -25.13 30.96
C ALA A 552 13.31 -25.06 31.21
N LEU A 553 13.95 -23.92 30.94
CA LEU A 553 15.36 -23.70 31.29
C LEU A 553 15.58 -23.60 32.80
N GLN A 554 14.59 -23.08 33.54
CA GLN A 554 14.63 -22.97 35.00
C GLN A 554 14.30 -24.30 35.70
N SER A 555 13.44 -25.11 35.09
CA SER A 555 12.98 -26.39 35.64
C SER A 555 14.04 -27.47 35.38
N ARG A 556 14.90 -27.75 36.36
CA ARG A 556 15.95 -28.79 36.28
C ARG A 556 15.45 -30.25 36.37
N HIS A 557 14.14 -30.48 36.24
CA HIS A 557 13.57 -31.82 36.32
C HIS A 557 13.71 -32.56 34.99
N ASP A 558 14.00 -33.87 35.05
CA ASP A 558 13.93 -34.81 33.92
C ASP A 558 12.50 -34.87 33.38
N ASN A 559 12.16 -33.88 32.56
CA ASN A 559 10.90 -33.84 31.88
C ASN A 559 10.95 -34.85 30.72
N LYS A 560 10.24 -35.98 30.84
CA LYS A 560 9.82 -36.90 29.77
C LYS A 560 8.96 -36.23 28.66
N ASP A 561 9.10 -34.92 28.48
CA ASP A 561 8.48 -34.19 27.39
C ASP A 561 9.07 -34.70 26.07
N VAL A 562 8.23 -34.82 25.05
CA VAL A 562 8.70 -35.08 23.68
C VAL A 562 8.65 -33.76 22.93
N ARG A 563 9.81 -33.29 22.50
CA ARG A 563 9.96 -32.02 21.78
C ARG A 563 10.58 -32.27 20.42
N MET A 564 9.99 -31.67 19.40
CA MET A 564 10.41 -31.81 18.01
C MET A 564 10.35 -30.48 17.30
N LEU A 565 11.30 -30.25 16.41
CA LEU A 565 11.26 -29.13 15.48
C LEU A 565 10.94 -29.67 14.09
N ILE A 566 9.89 -29.11 13.49
CA ILE A 566 9.41 -29.46 12.16
C ILE A 566 9.74 -28.30 11.23
N GLU A 567 10.35 -28.60 10.09
CA GLU A 567 10.67 -27.63 9.05
C GLU A 567 10.02 -28.06 7.74
N ALA A 568 9.13 -27.20 7.23
CA ALA A 568 8.54 -27.33 5.90
C ALA A 568 9.25 -26.37 4.93
N PRO A 569 9.39 -26.73 3.64
CA PRO A 569 10.19 -25.99 2.67
C PRO A 569 9.46 -24.70 2.22
N VAL A 570 9.39 -23.70 3.10
CA VAL A 570 8.66 -22.45 2.86
C VAL A 570 9.52 -21.27 3.30
N PHE A 571 9.81 -20.37 2.37
CA PHE A 571 10.55 -19.14 2.63
C PHE A 571 9.59 -18.02 3.06
N TYR A 572 9.25 -18.01 4.35
CA TYR A 572 8.22 -17.14 4.92
C TYR A 572 8.49 -15.65 4.67
N GLU A 573 9.70 -15.16 4.95
CA GLU A 573 10.04 -13.74 4.72
C GLU A 573 10.12 -13.37 3.23
N GLY A 574 10.19 -14.34 2.33
CA GLY A 574 10.06 -14.09 0.89
C GLY A 574 8.65 -13.74 0.47
N ILE A 575 7.63 -14.27 1.17
CA ILE A 575 6.22 -14.12 0.79
C ILE A 575 5.50 -13.09 1.68
N ARG A 576 5.88 -13.00 2.97
CA ARG A 576 5.25 -12.10 3.95
C ARG A 576 5.06 -10.65 3.45
N PRO A 577 6.08 -9.97 2.86
CA PRO A 577 5.91 -8.59 2.40
C PRO A 577 4.83 -8.43 1.33
N PHE A 578 4.65 -9.44 0.46
CA PHE A 578 3.62 -9.43 -0.57
C PHE A 578 2.23 -9.60 0.04
N LEU A 579 2.07 -10.54 0.97
CA LEU A 579 0.81 -10.73 1.70
C LEU A 579 0.43 -9.50 2.53
N GLU A 580 1.39 -8.84 3.16
CA GLU A 580 1.17 -7.56 3.86
C GLU A 580 0.81 -6.43 2.89
N ALA A 581 1.37 -6.41 1.68
CA ALA A 581 1.03 -5.43 0.66
C ALA A 581 -0.38 -5.62 0.08
N LEU A 582 -0.86 -6.87 -0.03
CA LEU A 582 -2.22 -7.18 -0.50
C LEU A 582 -3.31 -6.72 0.49
N LYS A 583 -2.98 -6.56 1.77
CA LYS A 583 -3.89 -6.03 2.80
C LYS A 583 -4.05 -4.51 2.80
N ARG A 584 -3.45 -3.80 1.83
CA ARG A 584 -3.56 -2.35 1.71
C ARG A 584 -4.96 -1.93 1.27
N GLU A 585 -5.26 -0.63 1.40
CA GLU A 585 -6.53 -0.07 0.96
C GLU A 585 -6.77 -0.36 -0.55
N PRO A 586 -7.86 -1.06 -0.92
CA PRO A 586 -8.15 -1.47 -2.29
C PRO A 586 -8.14 -0.32 -3.31
N GLU A 587 -8.64 0.86 -2.94
CA GLU A 587 -8.69 2.03 -3.81
C GLU A 587 -7.30 2.62 -4.15
N LEU A 588 -6.25 2.18 -3.45
CA LEU A 588 -4.87 2.54 -3.77
C LEU A 588 -4.23 1.61 -4.81
N LEU A 589 -4.89 0.51 -5.21
CA LEU A 589 -4.36 -0.41 -6.20
C LEU A 589 -4.25 0.28 -7.58
N PRO A 590 -3.04 0.42 -8.14
CA PRO A 590 -2.88 0.95 -9.48
C PRO A 590 -3.58 0.05 -10.50
N PHE A 591 -4.17 0.65 -11.53
CA PHE A 591 -4.83 -0.08 -12.62
C PHE A 591 -5.98 -1.00 -12.19
N ALA A 592 -6.59 -0.74 -11.03
CA ALA A 592 -7.75 -1.45 -10.50
C ALA A 592 -8.84 -1.74 -11.54
N GLN A 593 -9.13 -0.78 -12.41
CA GLN A 593 -10.15 -0.90 -13.47
C GLN A 593 -9.87 -2.01 -14.49
N TYR A 594 -8.59 -2.41 -14.66
CA TYR A 594 -8.15 -3.44 -15.60
C TYR A 594 -7.78 -4.76 -14.91
N LEU A 595 -7.37 -4.71 -13.64
CA LEU A 595 -6.91 -5.88 -12.90
C LEU A 595 -8.05 -6.64 -12.21
N ARG A 596 -9.17 -5.98 -11.92
CA ARG A 596 -10.36 -6.63 -11.35
C ARG A 596 -10.84 -7.78 -12.24
N LEU A 597 -11.55 -8.74 -11.65
CA LEU A 597 -12.22 -9.75 -12.46
C LEU A 597 -13.30 -9.10 -13.33
N GLN A 598 -13.38 -9.54 -14.58
CA GLN A 598 -14.32 -9.05 -15.58
C GLN A 598 -14.98 -10.24 -16.28
N SER A 599 -16.22 -10.08 -16.70
CA SER A 599 -16.84 -11.04 -17.61
C SER A 599 -16.15 -10.98 -18.99
N ASN A 600 -16.31 -12.04 -19.79
CA ASN A 600 -15.79 -12.04 -21.17
C ASN A 600 -16.34 -10.88 -22.01
N ASP A 601 -17.60 -10.51 -21.82
CA ASP A 601 -18.23 -9.39 -22.53
C ASP A 601 -17.65 -8.04 -22.12
N GLU A 602 -17.35 -7.86 -20.82
CA GLU A 602 -16.67 -6.67 -20.32
C GLU A 602 -15.24 -6.60 -20.84
N LEU A 603 -14.51 -7.70 -20.78
CA LEU A 603 -13.13 -7.78 -21.25
C LEU A 603 -13.04 -7.44 -22.75
N ALA A 604 -13.95 -7.98 -23.57
CA ALA A 604 -14.01 -7.69 -25.01
C ALA A 604 -14.29 -6.22 -25.34
N LYS A 605 -14.96 -5.49 -24.44
CA LYS A 605 -15.28 -4.05 -24.60
C LYS A 605 -14.29 -3.13 -23.87
N THR A 606 -13.36 -3.69 -23.11
CA THR A 606 -12.43 -2.91 -22.29
C THR A 606 -11.39 -2.23 -23.18
N ASN A 607 -11.39 -0.90 -23.17
CA ASN A 607 -10.37 -0.11 -23.84
C ASN A 607 -9.32 0.35 -22.82
N ILE A 608 -8.05 0.12 -23.11
CA ILE A 608 -6.95 0.57 -22.25
C ILE A 608 -6.61 2.01 -22.61
N SER A 609 -6.82 2.90 -21.66
CA SER A 609 -6.58 4.33 -21.83
C SER A 609 -5.09 4.64 -21.88
N PRO A 610 -4.67 5.78 -22.45
CA PRO A 610 -3.29 6.25 -22.35
C PRO A 610 -2.88 6.58 -20.91
N PRO A 611 -1.58 6.57 -20.58
CA PRO A 611 -1.10 7.00 -19.27
C PRO A 611 -1.66 8.37 -18.85
N LEU A 612 -2.10 8.51 -17.59
CA LEU A 612 -2.76 9.74 -17.12
C LEU A 612 -1.97 11.02 -17.43
N TYR A 613 -0.64 11.00 -17.28
CA TYR A 613 0.22 12.15 -17.56
C TYR A 613 0.27 12.52 -19.05
N SER A 614 0.05 11.55 -19.95
CA SER A 614 0.08 11.78 -21.40
C SER A 614 -1.27 12.24 -21.96
N ARG A 615 -2.32 12.26 -21.12
CA ARG A 615 -3.65 12.77 -21.46
C ARG A 615 -3.73 14.29 -21.39
N ASP A 616 -2.76 14.97 -20.76
CA ASP A 616 -2.72 16.44 -20.77
C ASP A 616 -2.58 16.94 -22.21
N PRO A 617 -3.46 17.84 -22.69
CA PRO A 617 -3.41 18.31 -24.08
C PRO A 617 -2.12 19.03 -24.48
N ARG A 618 -1.32 19.49 -23.51
CA ARG A 618 -0.03 20.15 -23.73
C ARG A 618 1.13 19.14 -23.78
N PHE A 619 0.88 17.88 -23.48
CA PHE A 619 1.88 16.83 -23.47
C PHE A 619 1.97 16.14 -24.83
N SER A 620 3.21 15.92 -25.28
CA SER A 620 3.52 15.05 -26.42
C SER A 620 4.88 14.41 -26.21
N PHE A 621 5.03 13.13 -26.54
CA PHE A 621 6.35 12.51 -26.61
C PHE A 621 7.13 13.02 -27.82
N GLU A 622 8.44 13.15 -27.68
CA GLU A 622 9.36 13.43 -28.79
C GLU A 622 10.15 12.15 -29.10
N LEU A 623 9.98 11.61 -30.30
CA LEU A 623 10.47 10.29 -30.69
C LEU A 623 11.65 10.33 -31.67
N LYS A 624 12.15 11.52 -32.03
CA LYS A 624 13.26 11.69 -32.99
C LYS A 624 14.53 10.90 -32.63
N ASP A 625 14.78 10.69 -31.34
CA ASP A 625 16.02 10.05 -30.87
C ASP A 625 16.05 8.54 -31.15
N LEU A 626 14.91 7.95 -31.55
CA LEU A 626 14.81 6.56 -32.02
C LEU A 626 15.33 6.36 -33.46
N PHE A 627 15.67 7.44 -34.16
CA PHE A 627 16.15 7.41 -35.54
C PHE A 627 17.69 7.50 -35.62
N PRO A 628 18.32 6.93 -36.65
CA PRO A 628 19.73 7.21 -36.93
C PRO A 628 19.89 8.67 -37.39
N PRO A 629 21.02 9.36 -37.13
CA PRO A 629 21.20 10.75 -37.55
C PRO A 629 21.08 10.93 -39.07
N ALA A 630 21.43 9.88 -39.84
CA ALA A 630 21.31 9.85 -41.29
C ALA A 630 19.86 9.93 -41.82
N ALA A 631 18.86 9.61 -40.99
CA ALA A 631 17.45 9.68 -41.38
C ALA A 631 16.91 11.13 -41.44
N GLY A 632 17.66 12.12 -40.93
CA GLY A 632 17.30 13.54 -41.06
C GLY A 632 16.00 13.95 -40.35
N VAL A 633 15.50 13.15 -39.41
CA VAL A 633 14.24 13.43 -38.68
C VAL A 633 14.50 14.51 -37.62
N ALA A 634 13.94 15.71 -37.85
CA ALA A 634 14.11 16.85 -36.94
C ALA A 634 13.21 16.77 -35.69
N SER A 635 12.00 16.21 -35.82
CA SER A 635 11.03 16.01 -34.75
C SER A 635 10.00 14.96 -35.18
N LEU A 636 9.60 14.09 -34.25
CA LEU A 636 8.46 13.20 -34.38
C LEU A 636 7.65 13.23 -33.09
N ARG A 637 6.57 14.00 -33.08
CA ARG A 637 5.70 14.12 -31.91
C ARG A 637 4.63 13.05 -31.89
N LEU A 638 4.45 12.43 -30.73
CA LEU A 638 3.37 11.50 -30.45
C LEU A 638 2.44 12.09 -29.38
N VAL A 639 1.20 12.36 -29.79
CA VAL A 639 0.09 12.78 -28.94
C VAL A 639 -0.81 11.57 -28.70
N THR A 640 -0.91 11.13 -27.44
CA THR A 640 -1.54 9.84 -27.11
C THR A 640 -3.07 9.81 -27.25
N ARG A 641 -3.72 10.97 -27.37
CA ARG A 641 -5.17 11.10 -27.60
C ARG A 641 -5.54 11.33 -29.05
N ASP A 642 -4.57 11.51 -29.95
CA ASP A 642 -4.80 11.75 -31.38
C ASP A 642 -4.47 10.48 -32.19
N PRO A 643 -5.49 9.76 -32.72
CA PRO A 643 -5.27 8.55 -33.54
C PRO A 643 -4.39 8.80 -34.76
N ASN A 644 -4.43 10.01 -35.35
CA ASN A 644 -3.62 10.33 -36.52
C ASN A 644 -2.14 10.49 -36.12
N SER A 645 -1.88 11.16 -34.99
CA SER A 645 -0.53 11.25 -34.43
C SER A 645 0.04 9.86 -34.11
N ILE A 646 -0.76 8.97 -33.51
CA ILE A 646 -0.37 7.58 -33.23
C ILE A 646 -0.04 6.83 -34.52
N ALA A 647 -0.92 6.89 -35.52
CA ALA A 647 -0.73 6.19 -36.79
C ALA A 647 0.51 6.69 -37.54
N ASN A 648 0.73 8.02 -37.58
CA ASN A 648 1.91 8.62 -38.20
C ASN A 648 3.20 8.22 -37.46
N ALA A 649 3.22 8.30 -36.13
CA ALA A 649 4.36 7.89 -35.33
C ALA A 649 4.70 6.41 -35.55
N ARG A 650 3.69 5.54 -35.57
CA ARG A 650 3.85 4.10 -35.84
C ARG A 650 4.45 3.85 -37.22
N ALA A 651 3.89 4.47 -38.26
CA ALA A 651 4.38 4.29 -39.63
C ALA A 651 5.83 4.75 -39.80
N GLN A 652 6.18 5.93 -39.25
CA GLN A 652 7.54 6.46 -39.35
C GLN A 652 8.56 5.62 -38.57
N LEU A 653 8.20 5.11 -37.39
CA LEU A 653 9.08 4.25 -36.63
C LEU A 653 9.36 2.93 -37.36
N ILE A 654 8.33 2.27 -37.89
CA ILE A 654 8.49 1.01 -38.63
C ILE A 654 9.36 1.19 -39.87
N GLN A 655 9.23 2.32 -40.56
CA GLN A 655 9.90 2.53 -41.85
C GLN A 655 11.36 2.99 -41.72
N SER A 656 11.69 3.81 -40.73
CA SER A 656 12.94 4.59 -40.75
C SER A 656 13.65 4.70 -39.40
N SER A 657 13.13 4.10 -38.33
CA SER A 657 13.83 4.08 -37.05
C SER A 657 14.91 3.00 -36.99
N ARG A 658 15.62 2.92 -35.85
CA ARG A 658 16.59 1.85 -35.58
C ARG A 658 15.95 0.56 -35.06
N LEU A 659 14.64 0.59 -34.78
CA LEU A 659 13.88 -0.52 -34.24
C LEU A 659 13.44 -1.43 -35.39
N ASP A 660 13.35 -2.73 -35.14
CA ASP A 660 12.60 -3.60 -36.06
C ASP A 660 11.09 -3.31 -35.97
N PRO A 661 10.27 -3.76 -36.95
CA PRO A 661 8.84 -3.46 -36.96
C PRO A 661 8.10 -3.88 -35.68
N SER A 662 8.44 -5.02 -35.09
CA SER A 662 7.78 -5.51 -33.87
C SER A 662 8.14 -4.67 -32.65
N GLN A 663 9.41 -4.25 -32.53
CA GLN A 663 9.86 -3.32 -31.51
C GLN A 663 9.20 -1.94 -31.66
N ALA A 664 9.06 -1.44 -32.89
CA ALA A 664 8.40 -0.17 -33.16
C ALA A 664 6.91 -0.19 -32.75
N GLU A 665 6.21 -1.28 -33.03
CA GLU A 665 4.83 -1.49 -32.57
C GLU A 665 4.75 -1.54 -31.05
N ALA A 666 5.62 -2.32 -30.41
CA ALA A 666 5.68 -2.46 -28.96
C ALA A 666 5.92 -1.12 -28.24
N VAL A 667 6.81 -0.26 -28.79
CA VAL A 667 7.08 1.08 -28.25
C VAL A 667 5.83 1.96 -28.33
N ILE A 668 5.16 2.03 -29.48
CA ILE A 668 3.95 2.86 -29.63
C ILE A 668 2.85 2.37 -28.70
N ASP A 669 2.62 1.06 -28.63
CA ASP A 669 1.59 0.50 -27.76
C ASP A 669 1.90 0.74 -26.27
N SER A 670 3.17 0.67 -25.87
CA SER A 670 3.59 1.00 -24.49
C SER A 670 3.45 2.48 -24.13
N LEU A 671 3.65 3.38 -25.09
CA LEU A 671 3.53 4.83 -24.86
C LEU A 671 2.07 5.31 -24.89
N THR A 672 1.17 4.54 -25.51
CA THR A 672 -0.24 4.94 -25.73
C THR A 672 -1.24 4.18 -24.86
N ARG A 673 -0.79 3.23 -24.03
CA ARG A 673 -1.66 2.43 -23.15
C ARG A 673 -1.07 2.37 -21.74
N GLU A 674 -1.94 2.42 -20.74
CA GLU A 674 -1.57 2.23 -19.32
C GLU A 674 -1.01 0.84 -19.02
N ILE A 675 -1.49 -0.18 -19.75
CA ILE A 675 -1.01 -1.55 -19.69
C ILE A 675 -0.74 -2.04 -21.11
N ALA A 676 0.45 -2.58 -21.34
CA ALA A 676 0.83 -3.26 -22.57
C ALA A 676 1.49 -4.59 -22.22
N LEU A 677 1.05 -5.67 -22.86
CA LEU A 677 1.70 -6.98 -22.80
C LEU A 677 2.52 -7.14 -24.07
N ILE A 678 3.84 -7.15 -23.91
CA ILE A 678 4.79 -7.28 -25.02
C ILE A 678 5.45 -8.63 -24.90
N GLN A 679 5.48 -9.37 -26.01
CA GLN A 679 6.27 -10.58 -26.12
C GLN A 679 7.64 -10.20 -26.69
N GLY A 680 8.69 -10.50 -25.92
CA GLY A 680 10.09 -10.25 -26.30
C GLY A 680 10.73 -11.40 -27.05
#